data_AF-A0A0B6RIL2-F1
#
_entry.id   AF-A0A0B6RIL2-F1
#
_cell.length_a   1.000
_cell.length_b   1.000
_cell.length_c   1.000
_cell.angle_alpha   90.00
_cell.angle_beta   90.00
_cell.angle_gamma   90.00
#
_symmetry.space_group_name_H-M   'P 1'
#
loop_
_entity.id
_entity.type
_entity.pdbx_description
1 polymer ?
#
loop_
_entity_poly.entity_id
_entity_poly.type
_entity_poly.pdbx_seq_one_letter_code
_entity_poly.pdbx_strand_id
1 'polypeptide(L)'
;MTRRHRQGFSATTRLIASPAIARCRELRARAVVALRLAPLRIEVRASPSMTTPRHTAAPSWCRCSPRAGRRERHDARAVASSPTPWSTPDARRQTPDARRQTAASGRSPRRDRLPLLLLRDPMTPRLITKLRLLAFGFWLAGALSSGARADTASAAASAQQQLGRLQYHASVPGTVARPLADKLRDVLNFRDFGGKCDGTSNDDRAMDNALSHLANGTSLVFPAGTCVFTTPKTLPLVQNVSIRGAGARQTVLLYTGKDTRSDLWTVGDGKTSMTGWSISGLRFDSTTTMSAGAALHLRRMQNGNELADLDAGVFTQSSRKLFNGIWLDDVNVFKYSGFNLQVQNEALMLNGAPGSDQGSDVYLDNGAITFSKIAYHVGGGQGGVYFGKVLAFGNGVNYQIDTRLVARRNREIFFSDQSISDGATDYGVWINDALTSNAPIVMNGAFASAGQLQPGGKGIEIYVEKWPAGRITMGPGQLYNATRDGMRVDDPTTIISIDAGRHIFHNGGYGVNATVPTSNLHSLSQYMAQNRLGDYSPNVQLAPFEVHAAMAATTITNSRQTIDKAYLFNVPADHGKVEIPAGTQTLLLDPAAPLDELAITLPACNAGYDGSLVRFSSTRRIARLALRAAGGSVAAPPAALAAGAGHQYLCRGENTTWYPLY
;
A
#
# COMPACT_ATOMS: atom_id res chain seq x y z
N MET A 1 -35.05 -15.68 72.30
CA MET A 1 -33.87 -16.40 72.84
C MET A 1 -32.93 -16.75 71.68
N THR A 2 -31.63 -17.00 71.96
CA THR A 2 -30.60 -17.61 71.06
C THR A 2 -30.47 -17.06 69.63
N ARG A 3 -29.62 -16.07 69.34
CA ARG A 3 -28.15 -16.14 69.06
C ARG A 3 -27.71 -17.23 68.05
N ARG A 4 -27.21 -16.80 66.87
CA ARG A 4 -25.91 -17.22 66.29
C ARG A 4 -25.39 -16.22 65.23
N HIS A 5 -24.35 -15.51 65.64
CA HIS A 5 -23.19 -14.98 64.92
C HIS A 5 -23.17 -14.81 63.39
N ARG A 6 -22.99 -13.54 62.97
CA ARG A 6 -22.17 -13.16 61.81
C ARG A 6 -20.68 -13.26 62.17
N GLN A 7 -19.84 -13.61 61.21
CA GLN A 7 -18.44 -13.17 61.12
C GLN A 7 -18.25 -12.43 59.80
N GLY A 8 -17.48 -11.36 59.81
CA GLY A 8 -16.97 -10.70 58.61
C GLY A 8 -15.45 -10.70 58.65
N PHE A 9 -14.82 -10.53 57.49
CA PHE A 9 -13.38 -10.26 57.41
C PHE A 9 -13.11 -9.10 56.47
N SER A 10 -12.37 -8.12 56.97
CA SER A 10 -11.78 -7.03 56.21
C SER A 10 -10.44 -7.49 55.64
N ALA A 11 -10.13 -7.11 54.39
CA ALA A 11 -8.85 -7.40 53.76
C ALA A 11 -7.97 -6.14 53.73
N THR A 12 -7.01 -6.07 54.64
CA THR A 12 -6.00 -5.00 54.69
C THR A 12 -4.80 -5.36 53.83
N THR A 13 -4.51 -4.56 52.80
CA THR A 13 -3.32 -4.74 51.94
C THR A 13 -2.03 -4.53 52.73
N ARG A 14 -1.16 -5.54 52.81
CA ARG A 14 0.21 -5.40 53.33
C ARG A 14 1.19 -5.15 52.19
N LEU A 15 1.99 -4.09 52.32
CA LEU A 15 3.30 -4.05 51.65
C LEU A 15 4.22 -5.11 52.28
N ILE A 16 5.03 -5.77 51.44
CA ILE A 16 6.18 -6.55 51.88
C ILE A 16 7.44 -5.77 51.48
N ALA A 17 8.21 -5.37 52.48
CA ALA A 17 9.59 -4.94 52.33
C ALA A 17 10.49 -5.94 53.08
N SER A 18 11.69 -6.23 52.56
CA SER A 18 12.76 -6.82 53.35
C SER A 18 14.14 -6.48 52.76
N PRO A 19 15.24 -6.34 53.55
CA PRO A 19 16.42 -5.58 53.13
C PRO A 19 17.78 -6.33 53.19
N ALA A 20 18.80 -5.78 52.51
CA ALA A 20 20.23 -5.92 52.81
C ALA A 20 20.98 -4.76 52.11
N ILE A 21 21.41 -3.68 52.77
CA ILE A 21 22.60 -3.48 53.62
C ILE A 21 23.94 -3.45 52.84
N ALA A 22 24.35 -2.21 52.52
CA ALA A 22 25.68 -1.59 52.58
C ALA A 22 26.94 -2.23 51.94
N ARG A 23 27.53 -1.50 50.97
CA ARG A 23 28.84 -0.80 51.15
C ARG A 23 29.20 0.17 50.00
N CYS A 24 30.23 0.99 50.23
CA CYS A 24 30.97 1.85 49.29
C CYS A 24 30.32 3.17 48.81
N ARG A 25 30.55 4.23 49.59
CA ARG A 25 30.81 5.60 49.09
C ARG A 25 32.32 5.78 48.89
N GLU A 26 32.67 6.86 48.18
CA GLU A 26 33.99 7.50 48.01
C GLU A 26 34.83 7.09 46.78
N LEU A 27 34.92 7.99 45.79
CA LEU A 27 36.08 8.87 45.61
C LEU A 27 35.82 9.90 44.49
N ARG A 28 35.95 11.19 44.82
CA ARG A 28 36.15 12.27 43.84
C ARG A 28 37.64 12.63 43.82
N ALA A 29 38.09 13.13 42.67
CA ALA A 29 39.33 13.88 42.40
C ALA A 29 40.59 13.09 41.97
N ARG A 30 41.37 13.80 41.13
CA ARG A 30 42.73 13.55 40.59
C ARG A 30 42.88 12.56 39.42
N ALA A 31 42.89 13.13 38.22
CA ALA A 31 44.01 12.93 37.28
C ALA A 31 44.22 14.24 36.47
N VAL A 32 45.42 14.83 36.57
CA VAL A 32 45.89 15.93 35.72
C VAL A 32 47.29 15.56 35.25
N VAL A 33 47.67 16.04 34.06
CA VAL A 33 49.02 16.17 33.47
C VAL A 33 49.31 15.26 32.26
N ALA A 34 49.43 15.95 31.12
CA ALA A 34 50.22 15.68 29.91
C ALA A 34 49.97 14.42 29.05
N LEU A 35 49.62 14.67 27.77
CA LEU A 35 50.62 14.48 26.71
C LEU A 35 50.41 15.43 25.50
N ARG A 36 51.44 16.22 25.21
CA ARG A 36 51.91 16.81 23.93
C ARG A 36 50.89 17.27 22.85
N LEU A 37 50.95 18.58 22.59
CA LEU A 37 50.51 19.22 21.34
C LEU A 37 51.33 18.75 20.13
N ALA A 38 50.67 18.61 18.98
CA ALA A 38 51.29 18.61 17.66
C ALA A 38 50.58 19.67 16.79
N PRO A 39 51.30 20.55 16.07
CA PRO A 39 50.67 21.64 15.32
C PRO A 39 50.15 21.15 13.96
N LEU A 40 48.85 21.31 13.72
CA LEU A 40 48.29 21.15 12.39
C LEU A 40 48.64 22.39 11.55
N ARG A 41 49.48 22.23 10.51
CA ARG A 41 49.66 23.26 9.48
C ARG A 41 48.39 23.31 8.62
N ILE A 42 47.72 24.46 8.60
CA ILE A 42 46.71 24.79 7.57
C ILE A 42 47.40 25.70 6.56
N GLU A 43 47.66 25.19 5.36
CA GLU A 43 48.08 26.03 4.23
C GLU A 43 46.84 26.70 3.62
N VAL A 44 46.70 28.02 3.81
CA VAL A 44 45.75 28.83 3.07
C VAL A 44 46.44 29.31 1.79
N ARG A 45 46.12 28.72 0.64
CA ARG A 45 46.47 29.27 -0.67
C ARG A 45 45.51 30.39 -1.05
N ALA A 46 46.01 31.61 -1.16
CA ALA A 46 45.29 32.74 -1.73
C ALA A 46 45.44 32.80 -3.26
N SER A 47 44.39 33.26 -3.95
CA SER A 47 44.43 33.82 -5.32
C SER A 47 43.13 34.60 -5.59
N PRO A 48 43.12 35.56 -6.54
CA PRO A 48 42.77 36.92 -6.12
C PRO A 48 41.47 37.51 -6.70
N SER A 49 40.97 38.51 -5.97
CA SER A 49 40.21 39.70 -6.37
C SER A 49 39.49 39.74 -7.74
N MET A 50 38.18 40.02 -7.70
CA MET A 50 37.60 41.04 -8.58
C MET A 50 36.56 41.92 -7.87
N THR A 51 36.71 43.21 -8.15
CA THR A 51 35.97 44.44 -7.81
C THR A 51 34.46 44.39 -7.52
N THR A 52 34.04 45.26 -6.58
CA THR A 52 32.64 45.69 -6.33
C THR A 52 32.21 46.80 -7.31
N PRO A 53 30.93 47.23 -7.36
CA PRO A 53 30.45 48.25 -6.40
C PRO A 53 29.06 48.01 -5.77
N ARG A 54 29.01 48.33 -4.47
CA ARG A 54 28.00 49.14 -3.74
C ARG A 54 26.60 49.36 -4.36
N HIS A 55 25.57 49.16 -3.53
CA HIS A 55 24.64 50.24 -3.19
C HIS A 55 24.20 50.17 -1.71
N THR A 56 23.98 51.35 -1.13
CA THR A 56 23.69 51.60 0.29
C THR A 56 22.22 51.90 0.54
N ALA A 57 21.62 51.39 1.63
CA ALA A 57 20.79 52.18 2.57
C ALA A 57 20.17 51.33 3.71
N ALA A 58 20.47 51.72 4.95
CA ALA A 58 19.54 51.69 6.09
C ALA A 58 19.34 53.17 6.52
N PRO A 59 18.26 53.60 7.21
CA PRO A 59 17.92 53.20 8.60
C PRO A 59 16.36 53.09 8.80
N SER A 60 15.66 53.26 9.94
CA SER A 60 15.99 53.69 11.33
C SER A 60 14.89 53.31 12.36
N TRP A 61 15.32 52.73 13.50
CA TRP A 61 14.91 53.06 14.89
C TRP A 61 13.49 52.80 15.47
N CYS A 62 13.50 52.69 16.82
CA CYS A 62 12.40 52.87 17.81
C CYS A 62 11.31 51.78 17.94
N ARG A 63 10.73 51.52 19.13
CA ARG A 63 11.16 51.70 20.55
C ARG A 63 10.23 50.86 21.46
N CYS A 64 10.65 50.55 22.69
CA CYS A 64 9.83 49.78 23.66
C CYS A 64 8.66 50.58 24.26
N SER A 65 7.52 49.93 24.53
CA SER A 65 6.96 49.83 25.91
C SER A 65 5.66 49.00 26.02
N PRO A 66 5.33 48.47 27.22
CA PRO A 66 4.20 47.56 27.43
C PRO A 66 2.91 48.25 27.88
N ARG A 67 1.77 47.53 27.81
CA ARG A 67 0.58 47.83 28.63
C ARG A 67 0.02 46.57 29.28
N ALA A 68 -0.44 46.75 30.52
CA ALA A 68 -1.05 45.72 31.36
C ALA A 68 -2.55 46.00 31.56
N GLY A 69 -3.28 44.98 32.02
CA GLY A 69 -4.71 45.04 32.33
C GLY A 69 -5.55 44.29 31.27
N ARG A 70 -6.65 43.62 31.63
CA ARG A 70 -7.35 43.59 32.93
C ARG A 70 -8.02 42.23 33.15
N ARG A 71 -8.41 41.98 34.41
CA ARG A 71 -9.14 40.80 34.89
C ARG A 71 -10.47 40.62 34.15
N GLU A 72 -10.92 39.36 34.05
CA GLU A 72 -12.27 39.03 34.47
C GLU A 72 -12.31 37.66 35.14
N ARG A 73 -13.28 37.45 36.05
CA ARG A 73 -13.39 36.26 36.90
C ARG A 73 -14.54 35.37 36.44
N HIS A 74 -14.46 34.11 36.83
CA HIS A 74 -15.59 33.19 36.90
C HIS A 74 -16.87 33.86 37.41
N ASP A 75 -18.00 33.49 36.81
CA ASP A 75 -19.16 33.12 37.60
C ASP A 75 -19.85 31.88 37.01
N ALA A 76 -20.37 31.03 37.89
CA ALA A 76 -20.99 29.77 37.53
C ALA A 76 -22.52 29.90 37.48
N ARG A 77 -23.16 29.26 36.51
CA ARG A 77 -24.57 28.88 36.62
C ARG A 77 -24.79 27.43 36.19
N ALA A 78 -25.11 26.61 37.17
CA ALA A 78 -25.74 25.32 36.94
C ALA A 78 -27.24 25.54 36.66
N VAL A 79 -27.77 24.85 35.65
CA VAL A 79 -29.20 24.55 35.55
C VAL A 79 -29.30 23.07 35.17
N ALA A 80 -29.89 22.27 36.07
CA ALA A 80 -30.24 20.90 35.80
C ALA A 80 -31.68 20.83 35.27
N SER A 81 -31.93 19.99 34.26
CA SER A 81 -33.25 19.40 34.03
C SER A 81 -33.12 18.05 33.30
N SER A 82 -34.13 17.21 33.49
CA SER A 82 -34.08 15.74 33.41
C SER A 82 -34.19 15.17 31.97
N PRO A 83 -33.78 13.90 31.75
CA PRO A 83 -33.90 13.26 30.43
C PRO A 83 -35.32 12.74 30.14
N THR A 84 -35.71 12.74 28.86
CA THR A 84 -36.86 11.98 28.35
C THR A 84 -36.37 10.89 27.39
N PRO A 85 -36.86 9.64 27.51
CA PRO A 85 -36.41 8.54 26.66
C PRO A 85 -37.12 8.57 25.30
N TRP A 86 -36.36 8.43 24.21
CA TRP A 86 -36.93 8.18 22.88
C TRP A 86 -36.92 6.68 22.56
N SER A 87 -38.07 6.20 22.13
CA SER A 87 -38.35 4.80 21.81
C SER A 87 -37.73 4.36 20.48
N THR A 88 -37.18 3.14 20.47
CA THR A 88 -36.78 2.43 19.25
C THR A 88 -37.97 2.08 18.35
N PRO A 89 -37.91 2.31 17.02
CA PRO A 89 -38.84 1.72 16.07
C PRO A 89 -38.39 0.32 15.64
N ASP A 90 -39.37 -0.58 15.54
CA ASP A 90 -39.25 -2.00 15.20
C ASP A 90 -38.35 -2.41 14.03
N ALA A 91 -37.67 -3.54 14.22
CA ALA A 91 -37.13 -4.34 13.13
C ALA A 91 -38.27 -5.00 12.33
N ARG A 92 -38.40 -4.67 11.04
CA ARG A 92 -39.26 -5.44 10.11
C ARG A 92 -38.48 -6.53 9.39
N ARG A 93 -39.02 -7.74 9.49
CA ARG A 93 -38.62 -8.95 8.78
C ARG A 93 -38.40 -8.70 7.28
N GLN A 94 -37.33 -9.27 6.74
CA GLN A 94 -37.32 -9.79 5.36
C GLN A 94 -36.97 -11.27 5.40
N THR A 95 -37.83 -12.08 4.80
CA THR A 95 -37.67 -13.52 4.60
C THR A 95 -36.91 -13.82 3.31
N PRO A 96 -35.97 -14.78 3.28
CA PRO A 96 -35.30 -15.19 2.05
C PRO A 96 -36.01 -16.37 1.37
N ASP A 97 -36.41 -16.17 0.11
CA ASP A 97 -36.85 -17.18 -0.85
C ASP A 97 -36.33 -16.70 -2.24
N ALA A 98 -35.87 -17.53 -3.18
CA ALA A 98 -35.54 -18.95 -3.14
C ALA A 98 -34.62 -19.34 -4.33
N ARG A 99 -34.10 -20.58 -4.31
CA ARG A 99 -33.66 -21.38 -5.49
C ARG A 99 -32.51 -20.84 -6.37
N ARG A 100 -31.35 -21.49 -6.22
CA ARG A 100 -30.75 -22.21 -7.36
C ARG A 100 -30.16 -23.55 -6.91
N GLN A 101 -30.81 -24.65 -7.31
CA GLN A 101 -30.28 -25.99 -7.19
C GLN A 101 -29.43 -26.30 -8.43
N THR A 102 -28.21 -26.77 -8.23
CA THR A 102 -27.53 -27.72 -9.13
C THR A 102 -26.81 -28.73 -8.25
N ALA A 103 -27.00 -30.02 -8.52
CA ALA A 103 -26.67 -31.11 -7.61
C ALA A 103 -25.32 -31.78 -7.91
N ALA A 104 -24.88 -32.61 -6.94
CA ALA A 104 -23.95 -33.73 -7.10
C ALA A 104 -22.47 -33.39 -7.45
N SER A 105 -21.47 -34.16 -7.02
CA SER A 105 -21.40 -35.24 -6.01
C SER A 105 -19.93 -35.56 -5.70
N GLY A 106 -19.59 -35.90 -4.46
CA GLY A 106 -18.23 -36.36 -4.11
C GLY A 106 -18.16 -36.99 -2.72
N ARG A 107 -18.09 -38.33 -2.65
CA ARG A 107 -18.05 -39.09 -1.39
C ARG A 107 -16.71 -38.89 -0.67
N SER A 108 -16.75 -38.58 0.62
CA SER A 108 -15.59 -38.69 1.52
C SER A 108 -15.62 -40.05 2.25
N PRO A 109 -14.55 -40.87 2.19
CA PRO A 109 -14.48 -42.13 2.94
C PRO A 109 -14.11 -41.88 4.40
N ARG A 110 -14.83 -42.56 5.30
CA ARG A 110 -14.45 -42.68 6.72
C ARG A 110 -13.03 -43.25 6.85
N ARG A 111 -12.25 -42.75 7.81
CA ARG A 111 -11.08 -43.48 8.32
C ARG A 111 -11.38 -43.97 9.72
N ASP A 112 -11.35 -45.28 9.87
CA ASP A 112 -11.51 -45.95 11.15
C ASP A 112 -10.31 -45.71 12.07
N ARG A 113 -10.58 -45.72 13.38
CA ARG A 113 -9.55 -45.63 14.42
C ARG A 113 -9.01 -47.03 14.70
N LEU A 114 -7.68 -47.18 14.71
CA LEU A 114 -6.99 -48.30 15.35
C LEU A 114 -6.17 -47.79 16.55
N PRO A 115 -6.03 -48.59 17.62
CA PRO A 115 -5.50 -48.11 18.90
C PRO A 115 -3.97 -48.07 18.93
N LEU A 116 -3.42 -47.04 19.58
CA LEU A 116 -1.99 -46.99 19.94
C LEU A 116 -1.72 -47.99 21.07
N LEU A 117 -0.83 -48.95 20.83
CA LEU A 117 -0.38 -49.91 21.84
C LEU A 117 0.90 -49.38 22.49
N LEU A 118 0.80 -49.05 23.78
CA LEU A 118 1.92 -48.57 24.60
C LEU A 118 2.81 -49.74 25.01
N LEU A 119 4.09 -49.70 24.62
CA LEU A 119 5.14 -50.48 25.25
C LEU A 119 6.24 -49.54 25.77
N ARG A 120 6.35 -49.47 27.09
CA ARG A 120 7.57 -49.05 27.79
C ARG A 120 8.44 -50.29 27.94
N ASP A 121 9.76 -50.15 27.75
CA ASP A 121 10.74 -50.57 28.76
C ASP A 121 12.17 -50.09 28.44
N PRO A 122 13.09 -50.04 29.43
CA PRO A 122 14.33 -49.28 29.33
C PRO A 122 15.54 -50.09 28.84
N MET A 123 16.42 -49.45 28.06
CA MET A 123 17.73 -50.02 27.73
C MET A 123 18.74 -49.85 28.86
N THR A 124 19.36 -50.96 29.28
CA THR A 124 20.51 -50.99 30.19
C THR A 124 21.85 -50.96 29.43
N PRO A 125 22.93 -50.39 29.98
CA PRO A 125 24.19 -50.23 29.26
C PRO A 125 25.20 -51.36 29.56
N ARG A 126 25.35 -52.34 28.65
CA ARG A 126 26.51 -53.26 28.64
C ARG A 126 26.86 -53.71 27.22
N LEU A 127 27.98 -53.23 26.66
CA LEU A 127 29.04 -54.02 25.99
C LEU A 127 30.17 -53.12 25.42
N ILE A 128 31.10 -52.66 26.27
CA ILE A 128 32.39 -52.08 25.81
C ILE A 128 33.47 -53.16 25.87
N THR A 129 33.32 -54.24 25.10
CA THR A 129 34.39 -55.27 24.96
C THR A 129 34.25 -56.16 23.72
N LYS A 130 34.20 -55.59 22.51
CA LYS A 130 34.31 -56.39 21.25
C LYS A 130 34.81 -55.61 20.02
N LEU A 131 35.67 -54.62 20.21
CA LEU A 131 36.10 -53.69 19.15
C LEU A 131 37.64 -53.58 19.02
N ARG A 132 38.32 -54.74 18.97
CA ARG A 132 39.77 -54.84 18.66
C ARG A 132 40.17 -56.03 17.76
N LEU A 133 39.22 -56.76 17.15
CA LEU A 133 39.51 -57.93 16.31
C LEU A 133 38.99 -57.83 14.86
N LEU A 134 38.82 -56.62 14.33
CA LEU A 134 38.37 -56.35 12.95
C LEU A 134 39.31 -55.41 12.16
N ALA A 135 40.52 -55.14 12.67
CA ALA A 135 41.46 -54.18 12.09
C ALA A 135 42.48 -54.78 11.11
N PHE A 136 42.51 -56.11 10.91
CA PHE A 136 43.52 -56.79 10.08
C PHE A 136 42.97 -57.43 8.79
N GLY A 137 41.64 -57.44 8.59
CA GLY A 137 41.00 -58.05 7.40
C GLY A 137 40.76 -57.09 6.23
N PHE A 138 41.00 -55.79 6.40
CA PHE A 138 40.53 -54.77 5.44
C PHE A 138 41.53 -54.36 4.35
N TRP A 139 42.75 -54.91 4.35
CA TRP A 139 43.79 -54.52 3.37
C TRP A 139 43.86 -55.40 2.12
N LEU A 140 43.20 -56.58 2.10
CA LEU A 140 43.26 -57.51 0.95
C LEU A 140 42.02 -57.47 0.03
N ALA A 141 40.95 -56.76 0.42
CA ALA A 141 39.75 -56.56 -0.40
C ALA A 141 39.80 -55.28 -1.28
N GLY A 142 40.88 -54.48 -1.17
CA GLY A 142 41.04 -53.21 -1.89
C GLY A 142 41.40 -53.34 -3.37
N ALA A 143 41.93 -54.48 -3.82
CA ALA A 143 42.47 -54.65 -5.17
C ALA A 143 41.45 -55.16 -6.22
N LEU A 144 40.30 -55.71 -5.80
CA LEU A 144 39.31 -56.33 -6.68
C LEU A 144 38.00 -55.53 -6.83
N SER A 145 37.89 -54.36 -6.19
CA SER A 145 36.71 -53.48 -6.26
C SER A 145 36.92 -52.19 -7.08
N SER A 146 38.11 -51.98 -7.63
CA SER A 146 38.47 -50.83 -8.47
C SER A 146 37.83 -50.89 -9.86
N GLY A 147 37.67 -52.09 -10.45
CA GLY A 147 37.05 -52.27 -11.78
C GLY A 147 35.58 -51.81 -11.83
N ALA A 148 34.76 -52.25 -10.88
CA ALA A 148 33.32 -51.96 -10.87
C ALA A 148 32.96 -50.46 -10.70
N ARG A 149 33.91 -49.62 -10.24
CA ARG A 149 33.72 -48.16 -10.19
C ARG A 149 33.98 -47.47 -11.53
N ALA A 150 34.82 -48.03 -12.40
CA ALA A 150 35.07 -47.45 -13.72
C ALA A 150 33.83 -47.57 -14.63
N ASP A 151 33.17 -48.74 -14.62
CA ASP A 151 32.00 -49.01 -15.46
C ASP A 151 30.79 -48.14 -15.08
N THR A 152 30.57 -47.90 -13.79
CA THR A 152 29.45 -47.04 -13.34
C THR A 152 29.64 -45.57 -13.71
N ALA A 153 30.88 -45.07 -13.76
CA ALA A 153 31.18 -43.72 -14.23
C ALA A 153 30.95 -43.56 -15.74
N SER A 154 31.32 -44.57 -16.55
CA SER A 154 31.09 -44.54 -18.01
C SER A 154 29.60 -44.64 -18.36
N ALA A 155 28.83 -45.46 -17.61
CA ALA A 155 27.38 -45.56 -17.75
C ALA A 155 26.66 -44.23 -17.42
N ALA A 156 27.08 -43.54 -16.36
CA ALA A 156 26.53 -42.22 -16.03
C ALA A 156 26.83 -41.16 -17.12
N ALA A 157 28.07 -41.11 -17.61
CA ALA A 157 28.48 -40.17 -18.66
C ALA A 157 27.73 -40.41 -19.99
N SER A 158 27.55 -41.68 -20.39
CA SER A 158 26.80 -42.04 -21.59
C SER A 158 25.30 -41.75 -21.48
N ALA A 159 24.68 -41.97 -20.30
CA ALA A 159 23.30 -41.55 -20.03
C ALA A 159 23.13 -40.02 -20.13
N GLN A 160 24.11 -39.25 -19.63
CA GLN A 160 24.11 -37.78 -19.78
C GLN A 160 24.25 -37.34 -21.25
N GLN A 161 25.09 -38.02 -22.05
CA GLN A 161 25.15 -37.78 -23.50
C GLN A 161 23.83 -38.14 -24.22
N GLN A 162 23.13 -39.20 -23.81
CA GLN A 162 21.82 -39.54 -24.36
C GLN A 162 20.75 -38.51 -23.98
N LEU A 163 20.74 -38.02 -22.75
CA LEU A 163 19.85 -36.92 -22.32
C LEU A 163 20.13 -35.62 -23.09
N GLY A 164 21.40 -35.33 -23.41
CA GLY A 164 21.79 -34.22 -24.30
C GLY A 164 21.34 -34.40 -25.76
N ARG A 165 21.01 -35.63 -26.18
CA ARG A 165 20.45 -35.94 -27.51
C ARG A 165 18.93 -35.92 -27.56
N LEU A 166 18.23 -36.13 -26.44
CA LEU A 166 16.77 -35.98 -26.39
C LEU A 166 16.39 -34.54 -26.68
N GLN A 167 15.63 -34.33 -27.76
CA GLN A 167 15.08 -33.03 -28.11
C GLN A 167 13.67 -32.89 -27.55
N TYR A 168 13.41 -31.76 -26.90
CA TYR A 168 12.06 -31.31 -26.61
C TYR A 168 11.52 -30.51 -27.81
N HIS A 169 10.37 -30.93 -28.33
CA HIS A 169 9.59 -30.19 -29.30
C HIS A 169 8.20 -29.96 -28.71
N ALA A 170 7.74 -28.73 -28.62
CA ALA A 170 6.38 -28.44 -28.16
C ALA A 170 5.36 -28.81 -29.25
N SER A 171 4.11 -29.04 -28.86
CA SER A 171 3.03 -29.38 -29.80
C SER A 171 2.45 -28.19 -30.56
N VAL A 172 2.91 -26.96 -30.29
CA VAL A 172 2.41 -25.73 -30.91
C VAL A 172 3.11 -25.50 -32.26
N PRO A 173 2.38 -25.24 -33.36
CA PRO A 173 2.99 -24.96 -34.66
C PRO A 173 4.02 -23.81 -34.60
N GLY A 174 5.16 -24.00 -35.28
CA GLY A 174 6.23 -23.01 -35.34
C GLY A 174 7.28 -23.08 -34.20
N THR A 175 7.12 -23.96 -33.21
CA THR A 175 8.18 -24.15 -32.20
C THR A 175 9.39 -24.89 -32.77
N VAL A 176 10.60 -24.47 -32.39
CA VAL A 176 11.86 -25.13 -32.76
C VAL A 176 12.23 -26.18 -31.71
N ALA A 177 12.75 -27.33 -32.16
CA ALA A 177 13.33 -28.34 -31.27
C ALA A 177 14.52 -27.77 -30.48
N ARG A 178 14.59 -28.05 -29.17
CA ARG A 178 15.75 -27.72 -28.32
C ARG A 178 16.10 -28.88 -27.39
N PRO A 179 17.35 -29.00 -26.90
CA PRO A 179 17.72 -30.07 -25.98
C PRO A 179 16.81 -30.10 -24.75
N LEU A 180 16.38 -31.31 -24.34
CA LEU A 180 15.54 -31.51 -23.16
C LEU A 180 16.23 -30.97 -21.89
N ALA A 181 17.54 -31.14 -21.80
CA ALA A 181 18.35 -30.58 -20.71
C ALA A 181 18.22 -29.04 -20.61
N ASP A 182 18.15 -28.33 -21.73
CA ASP A 182 17.95 -26.88 -21.72
C ASP A 182 16.51 -26.54 -21.34
N LYS A 183 15.52 -27.30 -21.84
CA LYS A 183 14.11 -27.09 -21.48
C LYS A 183 13.86 -27.27 -19.98
N LEU A 184 14.54 -28.23 -19.33
CA LEU A 184 14.47 -28.46 -17.89
C LEU A 184 15.20 -27.38 -17.07
N ARG A 185 16.10 -26.60 -17.68
CA ARG A 185 16.80 -25.46 -17.03
C ARG A 185 16.02 -24.14 -17.08
N ASP A 186 14.94 -24.06 -17.86
CA ASP A 186 14.08 -22.85 -17.92
C ASP A 186 13.48 -22.49 -16.55
N VAL A 187 13.20 -23.50 -15.71
CA VAL A 187 12.64 -23.34 -14.36
C VAL A 187 13.41 -24.23 -13.40
N LEU A 188 14.13 -23.61 -12.48
CA LEU A 188 14.86 -24.26 -11.40
C LEU A 188 13.86 -24.68 -10.31
N ASN A 189 13.77 -25.96 -9.95
CA ASN A 189 12.99 -26.36 -8.78
C ASN A 189 13.88 -26.41 -7.53
N PHE A 190 13.42 -25.85 -6.41
CA PHE A 190 14.17 -25.88 -5.16
C PHE A 190 14.52 -27.31 -4.69
N ARG A 191 13.67 -28.29 -5.03
CA ARG A 191 13.91 -29.71 -4.70
C ARG A 191 15.08 -30.33 -5.47
N ASP A 192 15.42 -29.82 -6.66
CA ASP A 192 16.54 -30.33 -7.47
C ASP A 192 17.90 -30.07 -6.79
N PHE A 193 17.96 -29.06 -5.90
CA PHE A 193 19.12 -28.73 -5.07
C PHE A 193 19.13 -29.44 -3.71
N GLY A 194 18.18 -30.34 -3.47
CA GLY A 194 18.01 -31.11 -2.23
C GLY A 194 17.14 -30.44 -1.17
N GLY A 195 16.45 -29.33 -1.50
CA GLY A 195 15.57 -28.62 -0.58
C GLY A 195 14.30 -29.42 -0.29
N LYS A 196 13.97 -29.61 0.98
CA LYS A 196 12.83 -30.46 1.39
C LYS A 196 11.57 -29.66 1.71
N CYS A 197 11.73 -28.53 2.41
CA CYS A 197 10.63 -27.74 2.96
C CYS A 197 9.67 -28.54 3.86
N ASP A 198 10.21 -29.46 4.67
CA ASP A 198 9.44 -30.32 5.58
C ASP A 198 9.14 -29.71 6.96
N GLY A 199 9.61 -28.48 7.21
CA GLY A 199 9.45 -27.76 8.48
C GLY A 199 10.41 -28.17 9.60
N THR A 200 11.36 -29.08 9.34
CA THR A 200 12.30 -29.62 10.34
C THR A 200 13.75 -29.72 9.86
N SER A 201 13.97 -30.10 8.61
CA SER A 201 15.29 -30.21 7.99
C SER A 201 15.84 -28.84 7.65
N ASN A 202 17.08 -28.56 8.04
CA ASN A 202 17.78 -27.37 7.58
C ASN A 202 18.11 -27.49 6.08
N ASP A 203 17.48 -26.62 5.28
CA ASP A 203 17.60 -26.51 3.84
C ASP A 203 18.69 -25.50 3.41
N ASP A 204 19.51 -24.95 4.33
CA ASP A 204 20.55 -23.93 4.06
C ASP A 204 21.38 -24.24 2.80
N ARG A 205 21.97 -25.44 2.71
CA ARG A 205 22.82 -25.84 1.58
C ARG A 205 22.04 -25.90 0.26
N ALA A 206 20.77 -26.32 0.31
CA ALA A 206 19.92 -26.32 -0.89
C ALA A 206 19.59 -24.90 -1.32
N MET A 207 19.39 -23.98 -0.37
CA MET A 207 19.15 -22.55 -0.60
C MET A 207 20.37 -21.87 -1.21
N ASP A 208 21.56 -22.11 -0.65
CA ASP A 208 22.81 -21.55 -1.19
C ASP A 208 23.09 -22.08 -2.61
N ASN A 209 22.87 -23.38 -2.85
CA ASN A 209 22.98 -23.98 -4.17
C ASN A 209 21.94 -23.41 -5.16
N ALA A 210 20.67 -23.34 -4.80
CA ALA A 210 19.59 -22.88 -5.69
C ALA A 210 19.76 -21.40 -6.05
N LEU A 211 20.08 -20.55 -5.06
CA LEU A 211 20.27 -19.12 -5.26
C LEU A 211 21.53 -18.83 -6.10
N SER A 212 22.61 -19.60 -5.95
CA SER A 212 23.82 -19.44 -6.79
C SER A 212 23.66 -19.89 -8.25
N HIS A 213 22.60 -20.64 -8.57
CA HIS A 213 22.24 -20.99 -9.96
C HIS A 213 21.30 -19.98 -10.63
N LEU A 214 20.87 -18.93 -9.93
CA LEU A 214 20.11 -17.84 -10.54
C LEU A 214 20.99 -17.11 -11.56
N ALA A 215 20.53 -17.09 -12.81
CA ALA A 215 21.13 -16.38 -13.94
C ALA A 215 20.08 -15.49 -14.61
N ASN A 216 20.51 -14.64 -15.55
CA ASN A 216 19.60 -13.73 -16.24
C ASN A 216 18.48 -14.49 -16.97
N GLY A 217 17.22 -14.13 -16.72
CA GLY A 217 16.05 -14.79 -17.33
C GLY A 217 15.60 -16.09 -16.64
N THR A 218 16.21 -16.49 -15.51
CA THR A 218 15.83 -17.74 -14.81
C THR A 218 14.66 -17.56 -13.84
N SER A 219 13.90 -18.64 -13.63
CA SER A 219 12.89 -18.71 -12.57
C SER A 219 13.24 -19.80 -11.57
N LEU A 220 13.19 -19.50 -10.27
CA LEU A 220 13.34 -20.44 -9.17
C LEU A 220 12.00 -20.65 -8.47
N VAL A 221 11.54 -21.90 -8.43
CA VAL A 221 10.27 -22.30 -7.81
C VAL A 221 10.51 -23.07 -6.52
N PHE A 222 10.00 -22.52 -5.41
CA PHE A 222 9.89 -23.21 -4.13
C PHE A 222 8.58 -24.00 -4.05
N PRO A 223 8.59 -25.24 -3.54
CA PRO A 223 7.37 -26.01 -3.32
C PRO A 223 6.54 -25.46 -2.16
N ALA A 224 5.29 -25.90 -2.03
CA ALA A 224 4.56 -25.78 -0.77
C ALA A 224 5.28 -26.56 0.35
N GLY A 225 5.32 -25.98 1.55
CA GLY A 225 6.05 -26.47 2.71
C GLY A 225 6.73 -25.35 3.50
N THR A 226 7.46 -25.73 4.54
CA THR A 226 8.25 -24.81 5.37
C THR A 226 9.73 -25.11 5.18
N CYS A 227 10.41 -24.26 4.41
CA CYS A 227 11.84 -24.37 4.12
C CYS A 227 12.63 -23.71 5.27
N VAL A 228 13.28 -24.53 6.09
CA VAL A 228 13.98 -24.06 7.31
C VAL A 228 15.41 -23.68 6.95
N PHE A 229 15.88 -22.51 7.42
CA PHE A 229 17.24 -22.05 7.16
C PHE A 229 17.85 -21.40 8.42
N THR A 230 19.18 -21.39 8.53
CA THR A 230 19.89 -20.86 9.72
C THR A 230 20.92 -19.78 9.41
N THR A 231 21.30 -19.60 8.15
CA THR A 231 22.20 -18.50 7.73
C THR A 231 21.46 -17.47 6.86
N PRO A 232 21.64 -16.16 7.11
CA PRO A 232 21.22 -15.10 6.18
C PRO A 232 21.68 -15.35 4.75
N LYS A 233 20.88 -14.93 3.77
CA LYS A 233 21.10 -15.16 2.33
C LYS A 233 21.33 -13.86 1.58
N THR A 234 22.44 -13.80 0.84
CA THR A 234 22.67 -12.75 -0.16
C THR A 234 22.44 -13.35 -1.54
N LEU A 235 21.53 -12.75 -2.32
CA LEU A 235 21.19 -13.21 -3.66
C LEU A 235 22.16 -12.61 -4.71
N PRO A 236 22.43 -13.31 -5.82
CA PRO A 236 23.39 -12.84 -6.83
C PRO A 236 22.92 -11.59 -7.57
N LEU A 237 23.88 -10.82 -8.09
CA LEU A 237 23.65 -9.61 -8.88
C LEU A 237 23.33 -9.95 -10.35
N VAL A 238 22.12 -10.46 -10.57
CA VAL A 238 21.56 -10.83 -11.89
C VAL A 238 20.28 -10.04 -12.17
N GLN A 239 19.75 -10.10 -13.40
CA GLN A 239 18.57 -9.34 -13.85
C GLN A 239 17.51 -10.27 -14.46
N ASN A 240 16.26 -9.82 -14.55
CA ASN A 240 15.16 -10.59 -15.13
C ASN A 240 14.95 -11.96 -14.44
N VAL A 241 14.95 -11.97 -13.11
CA VAL A 241 14.81 -13.20 -12.30
C VAL A 241 13.44 -13.26 -11.64
N SER A 242 12.83 -14.44 -11.66
CA SER A 242 11.61 -14.72 -10.89
C SER A 242 11.88 -15.72 -9.76
N ILE A 243 11.48 -15.39 -8.54
CA ILE A 243 11.43 -16.36 -7.43
C ILE A 243 9.97 -16.53 -7.01
N ARG A 244 9.49 -17.77 -7.03
CA ARG A 244 8.06 -18.06 -6.81
C ARG A 244 7.86 -19.22 -5.83
N GLY A 245 7.02 -19.02 -4.82
CA GLY A 245 6.46 -20.11 -4.02
C GLY A 245 5.07 -20.55 -4.46
N ALA A 246 4.48 -21.49 -3.75
CA ALA A 246 3.13 -21.98 -3.97
C ALA A 246 2.02 -21.01 -3.49
N GLY A 247 2.40 -19.88 -2.88
CA GLY A 247 1.54 -18.88 -2.30
C GLY A 247 2.03 -18.52 -0.90
N ALA A 248 1.83 -17.28 -0.42
CA ALA A 248 2.44 -16.77 0.81
C ALA A 248 2.20 -17.70 2.02
N ARG A 249 0.99 -18.27 2.12
CA ARG A 249 0.59 -19.15 3.23
C ARG A 249 0.86 -20.64 2.96
N GLN A 250 1.43 -20.98 1.81
CA GLN A 250 1.80 -22.35 1.41
C GLN A 250 3.31 -22.57 1.41
N THR A 251 4.11 -21.57 1.05
CA THR A 251 5.58 -21.65 1.07
C THR A 251 6.14 -20.69 2.13
N VAL A 252 6.66 -21.25 3.22
CA VAL A 252 7.20 -20.49 4.35
C VAL A 252 8.72 -20.64 4.37
N LEU A 253 9.42 -19.51 4.36
CA LEU A 253 10.86 -19.41 4.61
C LEU A 253 11.05 -19.15 6.11
N LEU A 254 11.39 -20.19 6.87
CA LEU A 254 11.46 -20.13 8.33
C LEU A 254 12.91 -20.03 8.81
N TYR A 255 13.26 -18.88 9.37
CA TYR A 255 14.57 -18.68 9.98
C TYR A 255 14.64 -19.29 11.39
N THR A 256 15.68 -20.07 11.65
CA THR A 256 15.95 -20.72 12.95
C THR A 256 17.39 -20.50 13.43
N GLY A 257 18.11 -19.58 12.80
CA GLY A 257 19.50 -19.27 13.13
C GLY A 257 19.66 -18.44 14.41
N LYS A 258 20.93 -18.23 14.81
CA LYS A 258 21.29 -17.51 16.04
C LYS A 258 21.57 -16.01 15.84
N ASP A 259 21.74 -15.57 14.61
CA ASP A 259 21.86 -14.13 14.33
C ASP A 259 20.49 -13.48 14.60
N THR A 260 20.50 -12.31 15.20
CA THR A 260 19.28 -11.55 15.53
C THR A 260 19.29 -10.17 14.90
N ARG A 261 20.28 -9.85 14.05
CA ARG A 261 20.56 -8.48 13.61
C ARG A 261 20.71 -8.31 12.11
N SER A 262 21.16 -9.34 11.40
CA SER A 262 21.26 -9.31 9.94
C SER A 262 19.89 -9.36 9.27
N ASP A 263 19.79 -8.77 8.08
CA ASP A 263 18.67 -9.02 7.17
C ASP A 263 18.64 -10.51 6.80
N LEU A 264 17.47 -11.14 6.74
CA LEU A 264 17.38 -12.58 6.48
C LEU A 264 17.70 -12.90 5.02
N TRP A 265 17.09 -12.17 4.08
CA TRP A 265 17.39 -12.23 2.65
C TRP A 265 17.71 -10.82 2.12
N THR A 266 18.80 -10.67 1.37
CA THR A 266 19.21 -9.41 0.74
C THR A 266 19.39 -9.59 -0.77
N VAL A 267 18.76 -8.72 -1.56
CA VAL A 267 18.87 -8.66 -3.02
C VAL A 267 19.47 -7.32 -3.42
N GLY A 268 20.50 -7.34 -4.26
CA GLY A 268 21.24 -6.14 -4.66
C GLY A 268 22.29 -5.68 -3.63
N ASP A 269 23.16 -4.77 -4.05
CA ASP A 269 24.31 -4.26 -3.30
C ASP A 269 24.18 -2.76 -2.93
N GLY A 270 23.11 -2.09 -3.38
CA GLY A 270 22.91 -0.65 -3.25
C GLY A 270 23.73 0.21 -4.22
N LYS A 271 24.34 -0.39 -5.26
CA LYS A 271 25.19 0.29 -6.26
C LYS A 271 24.83 -0.12 -7.69
N THR A 272 24.69 -1.41 -7.92
CA THR A 272 24.24 -2.04 -9.17
C THR A 272 22.74 -1.83 -9.33
N SER A 273 22.30 -1.32 -10.47
CA SER A 273 20.87 -1.19 -10.79
C SER A 273 20.29 -2.54 -11.19
N MET A 274 19.41 -3.08 -10.35
CA MET A 274 18.77 -4.39 -10.53
C MET A 274 17.40 -4.21 -11.22
N THR A 275 17.14 -4.94 -12.30
CA THR A 275 15.92 -4.79 -13.13
C THR A 275 15.23 -6.15 -13.34
N GLY A 276 13.91 -6.12 -13.57
CA GLY A 276 13.13 -7.30 -13.96
C GLY A 276 12.97 -8.39 -12.89
N TRP A 277 13.14 -8.07 -11.61
CA TRP A 277 12.93 -9.04 -10.52
C TRP A 277 11.45 -9.15 -10.14
N SER A 278 10.94 -10.37 -10.05
CA SER A 278 9.61 -10.67 -9.50
C SER A 278 9.73 -11.72 -8.39
N ILE A 279 9.39 -11.37 -7.14
CA ILE A 279 9.39 -12.31 -6.01
C ILE A 279 7.95 -12.48 -5.52
N SER A 280 7.45 -13.71 -5.51
CA SER A 280 6.03 -13.97 -5.27
C SER A 280 5.69 -15.27 -4.55
N GLY A 281 4.55 -15.28 -3.86
CA GLY A 281 3.98 -16.48 -3.24
C GLY A 281 4.81 -17.07 -2.11
N LEU A 282 5.47 -16.24 -1.30
CA LEU A 282 6.34 -16.64 -0.18
C LEU A 282 5.94 -15.92 1.11
N ARG A 283 6.22 -16.53 2.26
CA ARG A 283 6.19 -15.85 3.56
C ARG A 283 7.52 -15.99 4.28
N PHE A 284 8.04 -14.89 4.78
CA PHE A 284 9.16 -14.90 5.72
C PHE A 284 8.67 -15.04 7.15
N ASP A 285 9.35 -15.87 7.94
CA ASP A 285 9.02 -16.13 9.34
C ASP A 285 10.30 -16.46 10.13
N SER A 286 10.23 -16.45 11.46
CA SER A 286 11.37 -16.75 12.34
C SER A 286 10.94 -17.38 13.65
N THR A 287 11.63 -18.43 14.11
CA THR A 287 11.51 -18.88 15.51
C THR A 287 12.34 -18.01 16.46
N THR A 288 13.41 -17.39 15.93
CA THR A 288 14.35 -16.55 16.66
C THR A 288 13.77 -15.14 16.81
N THR A 289 13.73 -14.62 18.05
CA THR A 289 13.36 -13.21 18.28
C THR A 289 14.47 -12.31 17.75
N MET A 290 14.23 -11.69 16.59
CA MET A 290 15.13 -10.71 15.98
C MET A 290 15.13 -9.40 16.79
N SER A 291 16.27 -8.71 16.79
CA SER A 291 16.52 -7.43 17.47
C SER A 291 16.94 -6.29 16.52
N ALA A 292 17.32 -6.63 15.29
CA ALA A 292 17.48 -5.75 14.14
C ALA A 292 17.26 -6.57 12.85
N GLY A 293 17.45 -5.96 11.67
CA GLY A 293 17.35 -6.62 10.37
C GLY A 293 15.92 -6.73 9.83
N ALA A 294 15.82 -6.70 8.50
CA ALA A 294 14.61 -6.97 7.74
C ALA A 294 14.48 -8.45 7.38
N ALA A 295 13.25 -8.91 7.13
CA ALA A 295 13.00 -10.23 6.58
C ALA A 295 13.42 -10.31 5.10
N LEU A 296 13.19 -9.25 4.34
CA LEU A 296 13.68 -9.09 2.97
C LEU A 296 14.16 -7.65 2.75
N HIS A 297 15.39 -7.49 2.30
CA HIS A 297 15.99 -6.20 1.96
C HIS A 297 16.29 -6.14 0.46
N LEU A 298 15.59 -5.28 -0.26
CA LEU A 298 15.71 -5.06 -1.69
C LEU A 298 16.44 -3.75 -1.95
N ARG A 299 17.61 -3.82 -2.58
CA ARG A 299 18.56 -2.72 -2.68
C ARG A 299 18.80 -2.33 -4.13
N ARG A 300 18.43 -1.10 -4.48
CA ARG A 300 18.59 -0.51 -5.82
C ARG A 300 17.87 -1.29 -6.93
N MET A 301 16.64 -1.72 -6.62
CA MET A 301 15.72 -2.34 -7.58
C MET A 301 15.07 -1.27 -8.45
N GLN A 302 15.59 -1.07 -9.66
CA GLN A 302 15.19 -0.05 -10.61
C GLN A 302 14.36 -0.65 -11.75
N ASN A 303 13.32 0.03 -12.22
CA ASN A 303 12.57 -0.27 -13.46
C ASN A 303 12.01 -1.70 -13.57
N GLY A 304 10.72 -1.86 -13.24
CA GLY A 304 9.98 -3.08 -13.55
C GLY A 304 10.33 -4.26 -12.64
N ASN A 305 10.51 -3.97 -11.34
CA ASN A 305 10.59 -5.01 -10.31
C ASN A 305 9.28 -5.04 -9.52
N GLU A 306 8.92 -6.21 -9.01
CA GLU A 306 7.67 -6.41 -8.29
C GLU A 306 7.76 -7.44 -7.14
N LEU A 307 6.87 -7.25 -6.17
CA LEU A 307 6.50 -8.22 -5.16
C LEU A 307 4.99 -8.52 -5.27
N ALA A 308 4.62 -9.80 -5.19
CA ALA A 308 3.21 -10.22 -5.30
C ALA A 308 2.89 -11.43 -4.40
N ASP A 309 1.86 -11.37 -3.55
CA ASP A 309 1.56 -12.44 -2.58
C ASP A 309 2.78 -12.74 -1.68
N LEU A 310 3.25 -11.71 -0.96
CA LEU A 310 4.42 -11.80 -0.07
C LEU A 310 4.07 -11.35 1.35
N ASP A 311 4.13 -12.28 2.31
CA ASP A 311 3.84 -12.02 3.73
C ASP A 311 5.15 -11.98 4.56
N ALA A 312 5.14 -11.27 5.69
CA ALA A 312 6.22 -11.30 6.68
C ALA A 312 5.67 -11.35 8.11
N GLY A 313 6.00 -12.42 8.82
CA GLY A 313 5.52 -12.70 10.18
C GLY A 313 4.24 -13.53 10.21
N VAL A 314 3.67 -13.69 11.41
CA VAL A 314 2.54 -14.60 11.66
C VAL A 314 1.35 -13.85 12.22
N PHE A 315 0.30 -13.75 11.40
CA PHE A 315 -1.04 -13.40 11.86
C PHE A 315 -1.48 -14.33 13.00
N THR A 316 -2.05 -13.75 14.05
CA THR A 316 -2.56 -14.36 15.31
C THR A 316 -1.58 -14.53 16.49
N GLN A 317 -0.27 -14.32 16.32
CA GLN A 317 0.66 -14.55 17.44
C GLN A 317 0.97 -13.30 18.26
N SER A 318 0.84 -13.40 19.59
CA SER A 318 1.28 -12.38 20.54
C SER A 318 2.80 -12.17 20.52
N SER A 319 3.56 -13.20 20.13
CA SER A 319 5.03 -13.16 20.01
C SER A 319 5.50 -12.98 18.57
N ARG A 320 5.41 -11.75 18.05
CA ARG A 320 6.06 -11.35 16.80
C ARG A 320 7.57 -11.58 16.92
N LYS A 321 8.19 -12.29 15.95
CA LYS A 321 9.60 -12.70 16.01
C LYS A 321 10.52 -11.97 15.05
N LEU A 322 10.05 -11.59 13.87
CA LEU A 322 10.78 -10.70 12.97
C LEU A 322 10.87 -9.29 13.57
N PHE A 323 11.97 -8.58 13.31
CA PHE A 323 12.16 -7.23 13.82
C PHE A 323 11.56 -6.23 12.85
N ASN A 324 12.15 -6.10 11.66
CA ASN A 324 11.55 -5.40 10.53
C ASN A 324 11.00 -6.41 9.50
N GLY A 325 10.08 -5.96 8.64
CA GLY A 325 9.47 -6.77 7.58
C GLY A 325 10.23 -6.65 6.27
N ILE A 326 9.73 -5.83 5.34
CA ILE A 326 10.30 -5.63 4.02
C ILE A 326 10.97 -4.25 3.97
N TRP A 327 12.17 -4.16 3.39
CA TRP A 327 12.89 -2.91 3.19
C TRP A 327 13.18 -2.69 1.70
N LEU A 328 12.65 -1.59 1.17
CA LEU A 328 12.84 -1.10 -0.18
C LEU A 328 13.84 0.09 -0.16
N ASP A 329 15.13 -0.23 -0.30
CA ASP A 329 16.27 0.70 -0.28
C ASP A 329 16.62 1.16 -1.70
N ASP A 330 16.38 2.43 -2.03
CA ASP A 330 16.65 3.05 -3.34
C ASP A 330 15.97 2.35 -4.53
N VAL A 331 14.71 1.93 -4.36
CA VAL A 331 13.91 1.30 -5.44
C VAL A 331 13.24 2.33 -6.36
N ASN A 332 13.02 1.97 -7.63
CA ASN A 332 12.39 2.81 -8.64
C ASN A 332 11.42 2.04 -9.55
N VAL A 333 10.26 2.61 -9.88
CA VAL A 333 9.19 2.01 -10.69
C VAL A 333 8.91 0.58 -10.21
N PHE A 334 8.48 0.50 -8.96
CA PHE A 334 8.41 -0.72 -8.16
C PHE A 334 6.96 -1.01 -7.77
N LYS A 335 6.52 -2.26 -7.84
CA LYS A 335 5.17 -2.67 -7.41
C LYS A 335 5.23 -3.63 -6.24
N TYR A 336 4.38 -3.43 -5.24
CA TYR A 336 4.14 -4.41 -4.19
C TYR A 336 2.63 -4.61 -4.04
N SER A 337 2.14 -5.79 -4.42
CA SER A 337 0.72 -6.15 -4.36
C SER A 337 0.47 -7.40 -3.51
N GLY A 338 -0.66 -7.45 -2.82
CA GLY A 338 -1.08 -8.66 -2.09
C GLY A 338 -0.10 -9.02 -0.98
N PHE A 339 -0.15 -8.32 0.15
CA PHE A 339 0.79 -8.55 1.24
C PHE A 339 0.15 -8.45 2.62
N ASN A 340 0.68 -9.20 3.56
CA ASN A 340 0.29 -9.12 4.96
C ASN A 340 1.50 -9.15 5.89
N LEU A 341 1.76 -8.03 6.58
CA LEU A 341 2.96 -7.85 7.40
C LEU A 341 2.59 -7.63 8.89
N GLN A 342 3.24 -8.37 9.78
CA GLN A 342 3.10 -8.21 11.23
C GLN A 342 4.43 -8.50 11.94
N VAL A 343 5.16 -7.44 12.31
CA VAL A 343 6.52 -7.52 12.87
C VAL A 343 6.67 -6.69 14.15
N GLN A 344 7.81 -6.78 14.84
CA GLN A 344 8.01 -6.05 16.10
C GLN A 344 8.14 -4.53 15.91
N ASN A 345 8.97 -4.09 14.96
CA ASN A 345 9.36 -2.70 14.75
C ASN A 345 8.74 -2.13 13.45
N GLU A 346 9.46 -2.11 12.33
CA GLU A 346 9.03 -1.46 11.08
C GLU A 346 8.64 -2.49 10.02
N ALA A 347 7.37 -2.51 9.61
CA ALA A 347 6.87 -3.55 8.72
C ALA A 347 7.23 -3.35 7.25
N LEU A 348 7.01 -2.16 6.69
CA LEU A 348 7.46 -1.79 5.35
C LEU A 348 8.25 -0.48 5.40
N MET A 349 9.54 -0.57 5.09
CA MET A 349 10.49 0.54 5.06
C MET A 349 10.77 0.94 3.61
N LEU A 350 10.75 2.25 3.32
CA LEU A 350 11.07 2.82 2.00
C LEU A 350 12.00 4.02 2.17
N ASN A 351 13.08 4.06 1.39
CA ASN A 351 13.94 5.24 1.25
C ASN A 351 14.55 5.32 -0.15
N GLY A 352 14.97 6.52 -0.58
CA GLY A 352 15.84 6.71 -1.75
C GLY A 352 17.32 6.72 -1.33
N ALA A 353 18.25 6.83 -2.28
CA ALA A 353 19.67 7.04 -1.95
C ALA A 353 19.97 8.49 -1.46
N PRO A 354 20.95 8.70 -0.56
CA PRO A 354 21.26 10.03 0.00
C PRO A 354 21.55 11.11 -1.04
N GLY A 355 22.26 10.76 -2.11
CA GLY A 355 22.69 11.69 -3.17
C GLY A 355 21.78 11.76 -4.40
N SER A 356 20.66 11.03 -4.44
CA SER A 356 19.91 10.79 -5.68
C SER A 356 18.40 10.91 -5.48
N ASP A 357 17.70 11.42 -6.50
CA ASP A 357 16.23 11.39 -6.57
C ASP A 357 15.71 10.18 -7.39
N GLN A 358 16.56 9.16 -7.59
CA GLN A 358 16.20 7.90 -8.26
C GLN A 358 15.24 6.99 -7.46
N GLY A 359 15.09 7.20 -6.15
CA GLY A 359 14.07 6.50 -5.37
C GLY A 359 12.69 7.06 -5.71
N SER A 360 11.90 6.34 -6.52
CA SER A 360 10.61 6.85 -7.02
C SER A 360 9.60 5.79 -7.46
N ASP A 361 8.35 6.22 -7.64
CA ASP A 361 7.27 5.45 -8.28
C ASP A 361 7.07 4.04 -7.67
N VAL A 362 6.81 4.02 -6.36
CA VAL A 362 6.50 2.80 -5.61
C VAL A 362 4.99 2.66 -5.41
N TYR A 363 4.41 1.64 -6.01
CA TYR A 363 2.97 1.35 -5.97
C TYR A 363 2.70 0.23 -4.96
N LEU A 364 1.96 0.55 -3.90
CA LEU A 364 1.61 -0.38 -2.81
C LEU A 364 0.12 -0.66 -2.85
N ASP A 365 -0.31 -1.91 -3.06
CA ASP A 365 -1.72 -2.23 -3.32
C ASP A 365 -2.18 -3.58 -2.76
N ASN A 366 -3.49 -3.72 -2.53
CA ASN A 366 -4.14 -4.92 -1.97
C ASN A 366 -3.41 -5.49 -0.73
N GLY A 367 -2.96 -4.62 0.18
CA GLY A 367 -2.08 -4.99 1.29
C GLY A 367 -2.63 -4.64 2.69
N ALA A 368 -2.15 -5.35 3.70
CA ALA A 368 -2.45 -5.07 5.10
C ALA A 368 -1.17 -5.10 5.95
N ILE A 369 -1.07 -4.16 6.88
CA ILE A 369 -0.02 -4.16 7.90
C ILE A 369 -0.66 -3.92 9.26
N THR A 370 -0.40 -4.83 10.19
CA THR A 370 -1.04 -4.78 11.51
C THR A 370 -0.05 -4.97 12.66
N PHE A 371 -0.43 -4.43 13.82
CA PHE A 371 0.22 -4.67 15.11
C PHE A 371 1.75 -4.60 15.07
N SER A 372 2.31 -3.64 14.33
CA SER A 372 3.73 -3.32 14.26
C SER A 372 3.99 -1.98 14.94
N LYS A 373 5.23 -1.64 15.31
CA LYS A 373 5.50 -0.33 15.91
C LYS A 373 5.29 0.79 14.88
N ILE A 374 5.74 0.58 13.65
CA ILE A 374 5.46 1.43 12.49
C ILE A 374 5.02 0.52 11.35
N ALA A 375 3.89 0.81 10.71
CA ALA A 375 3.43 0.02 9.56
C ALA A 375 4.17 0.41 8.27
N TYR A 376 3.91 1.62 7.77
CA TYR A 376 4.56 2.16 6.57
C TYR A 376 5.55 3.27 6.96
N HIS A 377 6.82 3.13 6.62
CA HIS A 377 7.87 4.10 6.93
C HIS A 377 8.52 4.63 5.64
N VAL A 378 8.13 5.84 5.23
CA VAL A 378 8.75 6.59 4.12
C VAL A 378 9.84 7.49 4.73
N GLY A 379 11.05 6.95 4.85
CA GLY A 379 12.13 7.49 5.69
C GLY A 379 13.16 8.37 4.96
N GLY A 380 12.78 8.97 3.83
CA GLY A 380 13.58 9.98 3.12
C GLY A 380 13.98 9.60 1.70
N GLY A 381 14.15 10.59 0.82
CA GLY A 381 14.63 10.45 -0.55
C GLY A 381 13.65 9.87 -1.57
N GLN A 382 12.43 9.51 -1.15
CA GLN A 382 11.41 8.91 -2.02
C GLN A 382 10.53 9.96 -2.70
N GLY A 383 10.02 9.66 -3.90
CA GLY A 383 9.05 10.52 -4.61
C GLY A 383 8.14 9.72 -5.52
N GLY A 384 6.83 9.85 -5.33
CA GLY A 384 5.86 8.98 -5.98
C GLY A 384 5.66 7.69 -5.18
N VAL A 385 5.37 7.81 -3.89
CA VAL A 385 4.89 6.66 -3.09
C VAL A 385 3.37 6.65 -3.16
N TYR A 386 2.80 5.63 -3.82
CA TYR A 386 1.36 5.48 -4.05
C TYR A 386 0.79 4.39 -3.15
N PHE A 387 0.11 4.79 -2.10
CA PHE A 387 -0.73 3.93 -1.28
C PHE A 387 -2.07 3.73 -2.01
N GLY A 388 -2.26 2.54 -2.57
CA GLY A 388 -3.49 2.07 -3.20
C GLY A 388 -4.47 1.54 -2.16
N LYS A 389 -5.03 0.36 -2.41
CA LYS A 389 -5.94 -0.33 -1.49
C LYS A 389 -5.15 -1.00 -0.38
N VAL A 390 -4.81 -0.23 0.64
CA VAL A 390 -3.95 -0.67 1.75
C VAL A 390 -4.55 -0.35 3.12
N LEU A 391 -4.39 -1.26 4.07
CA LEU A 391 -4.81 -1.10 5.46
C LEU A 391 -3.59 -1.03 6.39
N ALA A 392 -3.55 -0.02 7.24
CA ALA A 392 -2.73 0.03 8.45
C ALA A 392 -3.66 -0.07 9.67
N PHE A 393 -3.56 -1.16 10.46
CA PHE A 393 -4.41 -1.35 11.63
C PHE A 393 -3.65 -1.70 12.92
N GLY A 394 -3.90 -0.94 13.98
CA GLY A 394 -3.43 -1.27 15.33
C GLY A 394 -1.91 -1.20 15.51
N ASN A 395 -1.24 -0.39 14.69
CA ASN A 395 0.20 -0.14 14.79
C ASN A 395 0.49 0.98 15.80
N GLY A 396 1.75 1.19 16.18
CA GLY A 396 2.15 2.39 16.93
C GLY A 396 1.91 3.65 16.11
N VAL A 397 2.56 3.70 14.94
CA VAL A 397 2.31 4.65 13.87
C VAL A 397 1.84 3.88 12.63
N ASN A 398 0.70 4.27 12.05
CA ASN A 398 0.21 3.62 10.84
C ASN A 398 1.05 4.04 9.61
N TYR A 399 1.29 5.35 9.43
CA TYR A 399 2.13 5.90 8.37
C TYR A 399 3.13 6.93 8.94
N GLN A 400 4.43 6.67 8.81
CA GLN A 400 5.50 7.58 9.22
C GLN A 400 6.23 8.11 7.99
N ILE A 401 6.33 9.43 7.87
CA ILE A 401 6.96 10.15 6.76
C ILE A 401 8.01 11.07 7.37
N ASP A 402 9.29 10.72 7.24
CA ASP A 402 10.40 11.51 7.78
C ASP A 402 11.69 11.33 6.94
N THR A 403 12.86 11.69 7.48
CA THR A 403 14.17 11.52 6.84
C THR A 403 15.16 10.74 7.73
N ARG A 404 14.69 9.76 8.51
CA ARG A 404 15.50 9.00 9.48
C ARG A 404 16.25 7.82 8.88
N LEU A 405 15.72 7.21 7.81
CA LEU A 405 16.43 6.16 7.09
C LEU A 405 17.52 6.77 6.20
N VAL A 406 17.16 7.85 5.49
CA VAL A 406 18.07 8.63 4.66
C VAL A 406 17.79 10.13 4.84
N ALA A 407 18.84 10.90 5.11
CA ALA A 407 18.78 12.35 5.28
C ALA A 407 18.62 13.10 3.93
N ARG A 408 17.53 12.80 3.23
CA ARG A 408 17.12 13.43 1.97
C ARG A 408 15.61 13.67 2.02
N ARG A 409 15.16 14.81 1.48
CA ARG A 409 13.73 15.13 1.36
C ARG A 409 12.96 14.02 0.64
N ASN A 410 11.73 13.79 1.07
CA ASN A 410 10.72 13.15 0.23
C ASN A 410 10.18 14.19 -0.77
N ARG A 411 9.61 13.73 -1.89
CA ARG A 411 9.16 14.60 -2.98
C ARG A 411 7.66 14.57 -3.19
N GLU A 412 7.03 13.40 -3.20
CA GLU A 412 5.61 13.24 -3.54
C GLU A 412 5.04 11.97 -2.88
N ILE A 413 3.87 12.07 -2.26
CA ILE A 413 3.20 10.94 -1.57
C ILE A 413 1.70 10.98 -1.84
N PHE A 414 1.11 9.84 -2.17
CA PHE A 414 -0.30 9.75 -2.60
C PHE A 414 -1.02 8.64 -1.85
N PHE A 415 -2.16 8.95 -1.23
CA PHE A 415 -3.07 8.01 -0.61
C PHE A 415 -4.39 8.00 -1.39
N SER A 416 -4.75 6.85 -1.95
CA SER A 416 -6.03 6.65 -2.62
C SER A 416 -7.21 6.74 -1.64
N ASP A 417 -8.43 6.73 -2.19
CA ASP A 417 -9.69 6.58 -1.46
C ASP A 417 -9.80 5.24 -0.68
N GLN A 418 -8.97 4.26 -1.04
CA GLN A 418 -8.91 2.93 -0.43
C GLN A 418 -7.71 2.72 0.50
N SER A 419 -6.93 3.77 0.78
CA SER A 419 -5.94 3.78 1.86
C SER A 419 -6.63 3.99 3.21
N ILE A 420 -6.33 3.15 4.20
CA ILE A 420 -6.98 3.17 5.52
C ILE A 420 -5.94 3.21 6.64
N SER A 421 -5.98 4.26 7.45
CA SER A 421 -5.45 4.26 8.82
C SER A 421 -6.58 3.95 9.78
N ASP A 422 -6.46 2.89 10.58
CA ASP A 422 -7.36 2.64 11.70
C ASP A 422 -6.61 2.19 12.96
N GLY A 423 -7.10 2.62 14.12
CA GLY A 423 -6.73 2.10 15.43
C GLY A 423 -5.26 2.26 15.85
N ALA A 424 -4.49 3.18 15.26
CA ALA A 424 -3.11 3.43 15.67
C ALA A 424 -3.03 3.72 17.18
N THR A 425 -1.98 3.30 17.90
CA THR A 425 -1.86 3.62 19.34
C THR A 425 -1.30 5.02 19.58
N ASP A 426 -0.42 5.52 18.71
CA ASP A 426 0.10 6.90 18.76
C ASP A 426 -0.45 7.78 17.64
N TYR A 427 -0.08 7.53 16.39
CA TYR A 427 -0.41 8.39 15.25
C TYR A 427 -0.95 7.60 14.05
N GLY A 428 -2.01 8.09 13.41
CA GLY A 428 -2.43 7.56 12.12
C GLY A 428 -1.40 7.85 11.04
N VAL A 429 -1.15 9.13 10.78
CA VAL A 429 -0.12 9.65 9.88
C VAL A 429 0.76 10.62 10.66
N TRP A 430 2.09 10.43 10.65
CA TRP A 430 3.05 11.35 11.24
C TRP A 430 4.03 11.84 10.18
N ILE A 431 4.08 13.16 9.98
CA ILE A 431 4.89 13.84 8.97
C ILE A 431 5.92 14.72 9.68
N ASN A 432 7.20 14.37 9.56
CA ASN A 432 8.34 15.02 10.19
C ASN A 432 9.56 15.03 9.25
N ASP A 433 9.35 15.52 8.03
CA ASP A 433 10.42 15.73 7.04
C ASP A 433 10.82 17.21 7.05
N ALA A 434 11.91 17.51 7.74
CA ALA A 434 12.46 18.87 7.83
C ALA A 434 13.24 19.32 6.58
N LEU A 435 13.43 18.44 5.59
CA LEU A 435 14.21 18.69 4.37
C LEU A 435 13.33 18.93 3.14
N THR A 436 12.05 18.55 3.23
CA THR A 436 11.02 18.84 2.22
C THR A 436 10.98 20.33 1.84
N SER A 437 10.63 20.59 0.58
CA SER A 437 10.33 21.93 0.10
C SER A 437 9.36 21.82 -1.08
N ASN A 438 8.14 22.34 -0.92
CA ASN A 438 7.07 22.33 -1.92
C ASN A 438 6.67 20.92 -2.44
N ALA A 439 6.85 19.89 -1.61
CA ALA A 439 6.45 18.51 -1.90
C ALA A 439 4.93 18.31 -1.66
N PRO A 440 4.16 17.73 -2.60
CA PRO A 440 2.76 17.36 -2.38
C PRO A 440 2.59 16.06 -1.58
N ILE A 441 1.60 16.07 -0.69
CA ILE A 441 0.94 14.88 -0.18
C ILE A 441 -0.55 14.97 -0.55
N VAL A 442 -1.11 13.92 -1.15
CA VAL A 442 -2.56 13.84 -1.46
C VAL A 442 -3.21 12.75 -0.63
N MET A 443 -4.29 13.07 0.09
CA MET A 443 -4.95 12.20 1.06
C MET A 443 -6.44 12.04 0.75
N ASN A 444 -6.81 10.93 0.10
CA ASN A 444 -8.22 10.61 -0.19
C ASN A 444 -8.79 9.52 0.74
N GLY A 445 -7.94 8.80 1.48
CA GLY A 445 -8.31 7.66 2.31
C GLY A 445 -9.19 7.97 3.52
N ALA A 446 -9.50 6.92 4.28
CA ALA A 446 -10.12 7.01 5.61
C ALA A 446 -9.05 6.95 6.70
N PHE A 447 -9.09 7.87 7.65
CA PHE A 447 -8.14 7.92 8.76
C PHE A 447 -8.93 8.01 10.07
N ALA A 448 -8.72 7.04 10.98
CA ALA A 448 -9.58 6.87 12.14
C ALA A 448 -8.91 6.27 13.39
N SER A 449 -9.50 6.61 14.54
CA SER A 449 -9.33 5.88 15.80
C SER A 449 -7.92 5.91 16.43
N ALA A 450 -7.06 6.89 16.10
CA ALA A 450 -5.78 7.07 16.81
C ALA A 450 -5.94 7.19 18.33
N GLY A 451 -5.17 6.37 19.06
CA GLY A 451 -5.17 6.19 20.51
C GLY A 451 -6.32 5.31 21.06
N GLN A 452 -7.25 4.84 20.24
CA GLN A 452 -8.42 4.07 20.74
C GLN A 452 -8.03 2.66 21.24
N LEU A 453 -7.05 2.00 20.61
CA LEU A 453 -6.62 0.66 21.03
C LEU A 453 -5.73 0.65 22.29
N GLN A 454 -5.15 1.78 22.67
CA GLN A 454 -4.28 1.88 23.85
C GLN A 454 -4.43 3.25 24.55
N PRO A 455 -5.14 3.31 25.70
CA PRO A 455 -5.24 4.52 26.50
C PRO A 455 -3.87 5.10 26.87
N GLY A 456 -3.71 6.42 26.68
CA GLY A 456 -2.49 7.15 27.04
C GLY A 456 -1.48 7.35 25.90
N GLY A 457 -1.72 6.79 24.71
CA GLY A 457 -0.96 7.09 23.50
C GLY A 457 -1.13 8.54 23.02
N LYS A 458 -0.46 8.90 21.91
CA LYS A 458 -0.50 10.27 21.37
C LYS A 458 -1.87 10.69 20.86
N GLY A 459 -2.62 9.77 20.25
CA GLY A 459 -4.04 9.91 19.97
C GLY A 459 -4.43 10.89 18.86
N ILE A 460 -3.51 11.23 17.97
CA ILE A 460 -3.72 12.22 16.89
C ILE A 460 -3.76 11.47 15.56
N GLU A 461 -4.79 11.70 14.74
CA GLU A 461 -4.93 10.92 13.51
C GLU A 461 -3.96 11.37 12.42
N ILE A 462 -3.86 12.67 12.11
CA ILE A 462 -2.85 13.22 11.20
C ILE A 462 -2.01 14.26 11.93
N TYR A 463 -0.71 14.04 12.09
CA TYR A 463 0.21 14.96 12.75
C TYR A 463 1.28 15.49 11.79
N VAL A 464 1.15 16.78 11.43
CA VAL A 464 2.13 17.54 10.65
C VAL A 464 3.08 18.23 11.61
N GLU A 465 4.18 17.57 11.97
CA GLU A 465 5.24 18.13 12.81
C GLU A 465 6.16 19.04 11.97
N LYS A 466 6.58 18.57 10.79
CA LYS A 466 7.42 19.31 9.83
C LYS A 466 7.12 18.87 8.39
N TRP A 467 6.75 19.83 7.55
CA TRP A 467 6.59 19.66 6.10
C TRP A 467 6.76 21.03 5.42
N PRO A 468 7.97 21.63 5.50
CA PRO A 468 8.11 23.08 5.35
C PRO A 468 7.91 23.55 3.90
N ALA A 469 7.05 24.55 3.74
CA ALA A 469 6.50 25.01 2.46
C ALA A 469 5.89 23.89 1.58
N GLY A 470 5.65 22.69 2.12
CA GLY A 470 5.02 21.57 1.43
C GLY A 470 3.51 21.73 1.35
N ARG A 471 2.86 20.89 0.55
CA ARG A 471 1.42 20.95 0.29
C ARG A 471 0.74 19.66 0.72
N ILE A 472 -0.36 19.73 1.44
CA ILE A 472 -1.20 18.59 1.80
C ILE A 472 -2.61 18.85 1.27
N THR A 473 -3.08 18.02 0.35
CA THR A 473 -4.44 18.09 -0.19
C THR A 473 -5.25 16.92 0.35
N MET A 474 -6.25 17.18 1.18
CA MET A 474 -7.22 16.17 1.61
C MET A 474 -8.42 16.19 0.67
N GLY A 475 -8.61 15.13 -0.12
CA GLY A 475 -9.83 14.95 -0.91
C GLY A 475 -11.02 14.45 -0.07
N PRO A 476 -12.11 13.99 -0.72
CA PRO A 476 -13.25 13.36 -0.03
C PRO A 476 -12.81 12.20 0.85
N GLY A 477 -13.54 11.92 1.94
CA GLY A 477 -13.24 10.81 2.86
C GLY A 477 -13.55 11.15 4.32
N GLN A 478 -12.98 10.39 5.26
CA GLN A 478 -13.26 10.55 6.70
C GLN A 478 -11.99 10.77 7.53
N LEU A 479 -12.10 11.58 8.59
CA LEU A 479 -11.06 11.86 9.59
C LEU A 479 -11.72 11.91 10.98
N TYR A 480 -11.73 10.81 11.72
CA TYR A 480 -12.67 10.69 12.86
C TYR A 480 -12.21 9.82 14.02
N ASN A 481 -12.89 9.98 15.16
CA ASN A 481 -12.73 9.14 16.35
C ASN A 481 -11.30 9.11 16.94
N ALA A 482 -10.45 10.10 16.63
CA ALA A 482 -9.17 10.25 17.30
C ALA A 482 -9.40 10.54 18.79
N THR A 483 -8.59 9.97 19.69
CA THR A 483 -8.71 10.24 21.14
C THR A 483 -8.26 11.66 21.51
N ARG A 484 -7.53 12.34 20.62
CA ARG A 484 -7.22 13.77 20.61
C ARG A 484 -7.64 14.39 19.28
N ASP A 485 -6.76 15.12 18.62
CA ASP A 485 -7.08 15.91 17.43
C ASP A 485 -7.21 15.02 16.18
N GLY A 486 -8.17 15.34 15.30
CA GLY A 486 -8.25 14.71 13.98
C GLY A 486 -6.99 15.03 13.17
N MET A 487 -6.74 16.31 12.92
CA MET A 487 -5.46 16.80 12.40
C MET A 487 -4.78 17.71 13.41
N ARG A 488 -3.47 17.61 13.56
CA ARG A 488 -2.62 18.57 14.27
C ARG A 488 -1.52 19.12 13.35
N VAL A 489 -1.28 20.42 13.43
CA VAL A 489 -0.31 21.16 12.60
C VAL A 489 0.60 22.00 13.50
N ASP A 490 1.89 21.66 13.51
CA ASP A 490 2.94 22.38 14.25
C ASP A 490 3.90 23.14 13.31
N ASP A 491 3.87 22.85 11.99
CA ASP A 491 4.59 23.61 10.96
C ASP A 491 3.68 24.72 10.39
N PRO A 492 3.98 26.02 10.62
CA PRO A 492 3.12 27.10 10.15
C PRO A 492 3.22 27.31 8.63
N THR A 493 4.24 26.76 7.97
CA THR A 493 4.55 27.00 6.56
C THR A 493 3.93 25.96 5.62
N THR A 494 3.41 24.86 6.15
CA THR A 494 2.71 23.85 5.36
C THR A 494 1.38 24.38 4.85
N ILE A 495 1.13 24.27 3.55
CA ILE A 495 -0.14 24.63 2.91
C ILE A 495 -1.05 23.41 2.94
N ILE A 496 -2.23 23.55 3.52
CA ILE A 496 -3.19 22.46 3.70
C ILE A 496 -4.52 22.85 3.07
N SER A 497 -5.00 22.04 2.14
CA SER A 497 -6.30 22.20 1.47
C SER A 497 -7.21 21.04 1.83
N ILE A 498 -8.39 21.32 2.37
CA ILE A 498 -9.38 20.31 2.79
C ILE A 498 -10.63 20.43 1.92
N ASP A 499 -10.93 19.36 1.18
CA ASP A 499 -12.08 19.26 0.28
C ASP A 499 -13.44 19.29 0.99
N ALA A 500 -14.48 19.71 0.25
CA ALA A 500 -15.84 19.81 0.76
C ALA A 500 -16.44 18.46 1.19
N GLY A 501 -16.07 17.35 0.53
CA GLY A 501 -16.49 15.99 0.86
C GLY A 501 -15.67 15.32 1.96
N ARG A 502 -14.75 16.01 2.61
CA ARG A 502 -14.02 15.49 3.79
C ARG A 502 -14.87 15.67 5.04
N HIS A 503 -15.19 14.56 5.72
CA HIS A 503 -15.92 14.57 7.00
C HIS A 503 -14.92 14.51 8.18
N ILE A 504 -14.98 15.45 9.13
CA ILE A 504 -14.06 15.54 10.28
C ILE A 504 -14.83 15.57 11.60
N PHE A 505 -14.92 14.46 12.32
CA PHE A 505 -15.91 14.33 13.41
C PHE A 505 -15.53 13.38 14.55
N HIS A 506 -16.21 13.51 15.69
CA HIS A 506 -16.01 12.68 16.89
C HIS A 506 -14.57 12.66 17.47
N ASN A 507 -13.73 13.65 17.18
CA ASN A 507 -12.38 13.70 17.71
C ASN A 507 -12.37 14.23 19.16
N GLY A 508 -11.57 13.62 20.03
CA GLY A 508 -11.48 13.93 21.46
C GLY A 508 -10.75 15.24 21.80
N GLY A 509 -10.10 15.84 20.79
CA GLY A 509 -9.51 17.17 20.78
C GLY A 509 -10.28 18.08 19.81
N TYR A 510 -9.58 18.75 18.90
CA TYR A 510 -10.19 19.49 17.80
C TYR A 510 -10.38 18.63 16.54
N GLY A 511 -11.18 19.10 15.59
CA GLY A 511 -11.16 18.57 14.22
C GLY A 511 -9.81 18.84 13.55
N VAL A 512 -9.38 20.10 13.56
CA VAL A 512 -8.06 20.57 13.09
C VAL A 512 -7.43 21.50 14.15
N ASN A 513 -6.28 21.11 14.68
CA ASN A 513 -5.55 21.82 15.72
C ASN A 513 -4.21 22.38 15.21
N ALA A 514 -4.11 23.69 14.99
CA ALA A 514 -2.81 24.33 14.84
C ALA A 514 -2.25 24.69 16.23
N THR A 515 -0.99 24.35 16.53
CA THR A 515 -0.32 24.78 17.77
C THR A 515 0.47 26.08 17.62
N VAL A 516 0.71 26.48 16.37
CA VAL A 516 1.29 27.75 15.96
C VAL A 516 0.26 28.53 15.12
N PRO A 517 0.17 29.87 15.21
CA PRO A 517 -0.69 30.64 14.32
C PRO A 517 -0.35 30.39 12.85
N THR A 518 -1.35 30.06 12.04
CA THR A 518 -1.17 29.87 10.59
C THR A 518 -2.40 30.32 9.80
N SER A 519 -2.12 30.93 8.65
CA SER A 519 -3.10 31.25 7.60
C SER A 519 -3.05 30.29 6.41
N ASN A 520 -2.22 29.24 6.46
CA ASN A 520 -2.00 28.32 5.32
C ASN A 520 -3.00 27.14 5.30
N LEU A 521 -4.10 27.26 6.03
CA LEU A 521 -5.20 26.31 6.09
C LEU A 521 -6.38 26.82 5.25
N HIS A 522 -6.67 26.13 4.16
CA HIS A 522 -7.85 26.34 3.32
C HIS A 522 -8.79 25.14 3.53
N SER A 523 -10.01 25.37 3.98
CA SER A 523 -10.96 24.29 4.24
C SER A 523 -12.34 24.61 3.67
N LEU A 524 -12.87 23.67 2.89
CA LEU A 524 -14.22 23.69 2.34
C LEU A 524 -15.12 22.62 2.97
N SER A 525 -14.59 21.82 3.91
CA SER A 525 -15.27 20.70 4.57
C SER A 525 -16.67 21.09 5.07
N GLN A 526 -17.68 20.39 4.56
CA GLN A 526 -19.09 20.68 4.89
C GLN A 526 -19.57 19.98 6.17
N TYR A 527 -18.85 18.96 6.64
CA TYR A 527 -19.20 18.20 7.84
C TYR A 527 -18.03 18.15 8.82
N MET A 528 -17.98 19.16 9.68
CA MET A 528 -17.19 19.14 10.91
C MET A 528 -18.16 19.19 12.09
N ALA A 529 -18.10 18.18 12.96
CA ALA A 529 -19.10 18.02 14.02
C ALA A 529 -18.58 17.17 15.17
N GLN A 530 -19.09 17.42 16.38
CA GLN A 530 -18.89 16.58 17.56
C GLN A 530 -17.40 16.40 17.96
N ASN A 531 -16.53 17.32 17.52
CA ASN A 531 -15.15 17.44 17.95
C ASN A 531 -15.12 18.13 19.33
N ARG A 532 -14.54 17.48 20.34
CA ARG A 532 -14.76 17.82 21.76
C ARG A 532 -14.32 19.24 22.16
N LEU A 533 -13.24 19.75 21.55
CA LEU A 533 -12.71 21.09 21.83
C LEU A 533 -13.15 22.13 20.78
N GLY A 534 -13.86 21.70 19.72
CA GLY A 534 -14.26 22.53 18.58
C GLY A 534 -13.71 22.00 17.26
N ASP A 535 -14.21 22.52 16.15
CA ASP A 535 -13.81 22.05 14.81
C ASP A 535 -12.41 22.54 14.41
N TYR A 536 -12.06 23.77 14.80
CA TYR A 536 -10.75 24.38 14.59
C TYR A 536 -10.20 24.96 15.91
N SER A 537 -8.88 24.89 16.12
CA SER A 537 -8.24 25.57 17.25
C SER A 537 -8.06 27.08 17.00
N PRO A 538 -7.92 27.93 18.04
CA PRO A 538 -7.83 29.39 17.87
C PRO A 538 -6.63 29.91 17.07
N ASN A 539 -5.64 29.07 16.81
CA ASN A 539 -4.47 29.40 15.98
C ASN A 539 -4.73 29.21 14.47
N VAL A 540 -5.81 28.50 14.10
CA VAL A 540 -6.22 28.32 12.71
C VAL A 540 -6.91 29.59 12.24
N GLN A 541 -6.24 30.34 11.36
CA GLN A 541 -6.89 31.36 10.55
C GLN A 541 -7.17 30.71 9.20
N LEU A 542 -8.44 30.42 8.92
CA LEU A 542 -8.80 29.93 7.59
C LEU A 542 -8.50 31.04 6.58
N ALA A 543 -7.57 30.79 5.66
CA ALA A 543 -7.34 31.74 4.58
C ALA A 543 -8.63 31.86 3.75
N PRO A 544 -8.96 33.08 3.27
CA PRO A 544 -10.00 33.20 2.26
C PRO A 544 -9.62 32.29 1.09
N PHE A 545 -10.57 31.48 0.63
CA PHE A 545 -10.39 30.75 -0.61
C PHE A 545 -10.45 31.76 -1.74
N GLU A 546 -9.30 32.34 -2.09
CA GLU A 546 -9.15 33.18 -3.28
C GLU A 546 -9.38 32.32 -4.52
N VAL A 547 -10.66 32.25 -4.93
CA VAL A 547 -11.00 31.89 -6.30
C VAL A 547 -10.40 33.00 -7.17
N HIS A 548 -9.16 32.81 -7.62
CA HIS A 548 -8.44 33.77 -8.49
C HIS A 548 -9.25 33.95 -9.77
N ALA A 549 -10.04 35.03 -9.78
CA ALA A 549 -11.29 35.10 -10.51
C ALA A 549 -12.19 33.87 -10.26
N ALA A 550 -13.18 34.02 -9.37
CA ALA A 550 -14.50 33.48 -9.70
C ALA A 550 -14.78 33.96 -11.13
N MET A 551 -15.04 33.04 -12.07
CA MET A 551 -15.29 33.43 -13.46
C MET A 551 -16.40 34.48 -13.44
N ALA A 552 -16.05 35.74 -13.75
CA ALA A 552 -16.95 36.86 -13.75
C ALA A 552 -17.79 36.82 -15.05
N ALA A 553 -18.46 35.70 -15.23
CA ALA A 553 -19.19 35.28 -16.40
C ALA A 553 -20.42 34.50 -15.93
N THR A 554 -21.55 35.19 -15.91
CA THR A 554 -22.90 34.69 -15.62
C THR A 554 -23.14 34.02 -14.27
N THR A 555 -23.96 34.69 -13.44
CA THR A 555 -24.94 34.02 -12.60
C THR A 555 -25.73 33.03 -13.46
N ILE A 556 -25.50 31.73 -13.30
CA ILE A 556 -26.37 30.70 -13.89
C ILE A 556 -27.62 30.62 -13.03
N THR A 557 -28.52 31.58 -13.21
CA THR A 557 -29.84 31.57 -12.60
C THR A 557 -30.70 30.52 -13.30
N ASN A 558 -30.60 29.26 -12.89
CA ASN A 558 -31.51 28.19 -13.30
C ASN A 558 -32.90 28.39 -12.67
N SER A 559 -33.60 29.43 -13.09
CA SER A 559 -34.95 29.78 -12.65
C SER A 559 -36.04 28.90 -13.28
N ARG A 560 -35.68 28.06 -14.26
CA ARG A 560 -36.52 27.03 -14.90
C ARG A 560 -35.63 25.86 -15.32
N GLN A 561 -36.17 24.64 -15.40
CA GLN A 561 -35.48 23.50 -16.02
C GLN A 561 -35.04 23.87 -17.45
N THR A 562 -33.73 23.98 -17.68
CA THR A 562 -33.15 23.97 -19.02
C THR A 562 -33.15 22.54 -19.53
N ILE A 563 -34.33 22.06 -19.92
CA ILE A 563 -34.47 21.01 -20.92
C ILE A 563 -33.67 21.47 -22.14
N ASP A 564 -32.92 20.54 -22.74
CA ASP A 564 -32.13 20.73 -23.96
C ASP A 564 -32.88 21.62 -24.97
N LYS A 565 -32.42 22.86 -25.18
CA LYS A 565 -33.11 23.80 -26.09
C LYS A 565 -32.90 23.45 -27.56
N ALA A 566 -32.10 22.43 -27.87
CA ALA A 566 -31.87 21.94 -29.21
C ALA A 566 -32.83 20.80 -29.60
N TYR A 567 -34.06 20.76 -29.05
CA TYR A 567 -35.12 19.87 -29.55
C TYR A 567 -36.11 20.56 -30.51
N LEU A 568 -36.48 19.84 -31.57
CA LEU A 568 -37.61 20.11 -32.44
C LEU A 568 -38.71 19.09 -32.12
N PHE A 569 -39.95 19.55 -31.93
CA PHE A 569 -41.13 18.69 -31.81
C PHE A 569 -41.96 18.81 -33.09
N ASN A 570 -42.40 17.70 -33.66
CA ASN A 570 -43.17 17.69 -34.90
C ASN A 570 -44.28 16.62 -34.88
N VAL A 571 -45.45 16.98 -35.41
CA VAL A 571 -46.62 16.09 -35.56
C VAL A 571 -46.83 15.89 -37.06
N PRO A 572 -46.02 15.05 -37.75
CA PRO A 572 -46.15 14.88 -39.18
C PRO A 572 -47.42 14.11 -39.54
N ALA A 573 -48.03 14.51 -40.66
CA ALA A 573 -49.00 13.68 -41.36
C ALA A 573 -48.27 12.57 -42.16
N ASP A 574 -49.03 11.59 -42.65
CA ASP A 574 -48.51 10.53 -43.50
C ASP A 574 -47.99 11.07 -44.84
N HIS A 575 -46.95 10.42 -45.38
CA HIS A 575 -46.10 10.93 -46.46
C HIS A 575 -45.48 12.32 -46.19
N GLY A 576 -45.40 12.72 -44.92
CA GLY A 576 -44.85 14.01 -44.49
C GLY A 576 -43.35 14.17 -44.72
N LYS A 577 -42.88 15.42 -44.59
CA LYS A 577 -41.45 15.78 -44.61
C LYS A 577 -41.10 16.58 -43.38
N VAL A 578 -40.03 16.21 -42.69
CA VAL A 578 -39.50 16.93 -41.52
C VAL A 578 -38.03 17.27 -41.75
N GLU A 579 -37.68 18.54 -41.63
CA GLU A 579 -36.30 19.01 -41.70
C GLU A 579 -35.81 19.34 -40.28
N ILE A 580 -34.62 18.84 -39.94
CA ILE A 580 -33.92 19.16 -38.69
C ILE A 580 -32.98 20.33 -38.99
N PRO A 581 -33.26 21.55 -38.50
CA PRO A 581 -32.44 22.72 -38.82
C PRO A 581 -31.10 22.66 -38.07
N ALA A 582 -30.08 23.31 -38.63
CA ALA A 582 -28.76 23.42 -37.98
C ALA A 582 -28.89 24.02 -36.57
N GLY A 583 -28.12 23.48 -35.63
CA GLY A 583 -28.23 23.78 -34.20
C GLY A 583 -29.23 22.90 -33.42
N THR A 584 -30.07 22.12 -34.10
CA THR A 584 -30.97 21.14 -33.45
C THR A 584 -30.24 19.80 -33.26
N GLN A 585 -30.27 19.26 -32.04
CA GLN A 585 -29.67 17.97 -31.69
C GLN A 585 -30.71 16.85 -31.53
N THR A 586 -31.98 17.16 -31.27
CA THR A 586 -33.03 16.17 -30.98
C THR A 586 -34.30 16.47 -31.78
N LEU A 587 -34.89 15.48 -32.46
CA LEU A 587 -36.21 15.56 -33.07
C LEU A 587 -37.16 14.57 -32.40
N LEU A 588 -38.27 15.06 -31.86
CA LEU A 588 -39.34 14.25 -31.27
C LEU A 588 -40.54 14.25 -32.23
N LEU A 589 -40.87 13.09 -32.78
CA LEU A 589 -42.01 12.88 -33.67
C LEU A 589 -43.20 12.32 -32.88
N ASP A 590 -44.33 13.00 -32.92
CA ASP A 590 -45.57 12.53 -32.28
C ASP A 590 -46.76 12.54 -33.24
N PRO A 591 -46.74 11.71 -34.30
CA PRO A 591 -47.85 11.63 -35.25
C PRO A 591 -49.10 11.02 -34.58
N ALA A 592 -50.28 11.52 -34.98
CA ALA A 592 -51.55 11.10 -34.38
C ALA A 592 -51.85 9.60 -34.53
N ALA A 593 -51.35 8.99 -35.62
CA ALA A 593 -51.49 7.58 -35.98
C ALA A 593 -50.14 7.03 -36.51
N PRO A 594 -49.98 5.71 -36.68
CA PRO A 594 -48.87 5.15 -37.44
C PRO A 594 -48.82 5.74 -38.86
N LEU A 595 -47.60 5.94 -39.38
CA LEU A 595 -47.38 6.46 -40.73
C LEU A 595 -46.91 5.34 -41.67
N ASP A 596 -47.40 5.33 -42.90
CA ASP A 596 -46.93 4.43 -43.96
C ASP A 596 -45.63 4.93 -44.60
N GLU A 597 -45.41 6.25 -44.62
CA GLU A 597 -44.16 6.87 -45.10
C GLU A 597 -43.84 8.21 -44.39
N LEU A 598 -42.55 8.45 -44.10
CA LEU A 598 -42.03 9.74 -43.65
C LEU A 598 -40.64 10.00 -44.25
N ALA A 599 -40.35 11.25 -44.64
CA ALA A 599 -38.99 11.69 -44.95
C ALA A 599 -38.42 12.61 -43.87
N ILE A 600 -37.18 12.36 -43.45
CA ILE A 600 -36.43 13.20 -42.51
C ILE A 600 -35.17 13.71 -43.20
N THR A 601 -34.92 15.02 -43.13
CA THR A 601 -33.70 15.67 -43.63
C THR A 601 -32.86 16.15 -42.45
N LEU A 602 -31.67 15.57 -42.29
CA LEU A 602 -30.62 16.02 -41.37
C LEU A 602 -29.97 17.33 -41.87
N PRO A 603 -29.35 18.14 -40.98
CA PRO A 603 -28.52 19.27 -41.39
C PRO A 603 -27.42 18.86 -42.38
N ALA A 604 -26.90 19.82 -43.15
CA ALA A 604 -25.77 19.58 -44.04
C ALA A 604 -24.52 19.19 -43.24
N CYS A 605 -23.95 18.00 -43.51
CA CYS A 605 -22.70 17.60 -42.88
C CYS A 605 -21.51 18.18 -43.66
N ASN A 606 -20.75 19.05 -43.02
CA ASN A 606 -19.61 19.76 -43.59
C ASN A 606 -18.59 20.08 -42.46
N ALA A 607 -17.43 20.64 -42.80
CA ALA A 607 -16.37 20.94 -41.82
C ALA A 607 -16.82 21.86 -40.66
N GLY A 608 -17.78 22.77 -40.88
CA GLY A 608 -18.36 23.63 -39.83
C GLY A 608 -19.38 22.92 -38.94
N TYR A 609 -19.72 21.67 -39.23
CA TYR A 609 -20.66 20.83 -38.48
C TYR A 609 -20.01 19.51 -38.00
N ASP A 610 -18.68 19.35 -38.16
CA ASP A 610 -17.96 18.15 -37.71
C ASP A 610 -18.12 17.92 -36.20
N GLY A 611 -18.28 16.66 -35.80
CA GLY A 611 -18.55 16.30 -34.41
C GLY A 611 -19.98 16.56 -33.92
N SER A 612 -20.84 17.20 -34.72
CA SER A 612 -22.24 17.47 -34.35
C SER A 612 -23.06 16.18 -34.26
N LEU A 613 -23.98 16.16 -33.29
CA LEU A 613 -24.90 15.04 -33.06
C LEU A 613 -26.33 15.42 -33.46
N VAL A 614 -27.04 14.48 -34.07
CA VAL A 614 -28.49 14.55 -34.28
C VAL A 614 -29.14 13.24 -33.83
N ARG A 615 -30.21 13.35 -33.07
CA ARG A 615 -31.08 12.28 -32.59
C ARG A 615 -32.48 12.48 -33.15
N PHE A 616 -33.19 11.40 -33.43
CA PHE A 616 -34.64 11.46 -33.66
C PHE A 616 -35.33 10.22 -33.11
N SER A 617 -36.57 10.38 -32.62
CA SER A 617 -37.43 9.29 -32.15
C SER A 617 -38.90 9.54 -32.51
N SER A 618 -39.73 8.51 -32.46
CA SER A 618 -41.17 8.61 -32.73
C SER A 618 -42.04 7.88 -31.71
N THR A 619 -43.17 8.47 -31.33
CA THR A 619 -44.18 7.83 -30.46
C THR A 619 -44.97 6.74 -31.18
N ARG A 620 -45.02 6.76 -32.53
CA ARG A 620 -45.70 5.76 -33.38
C ARG A 620 -44.74 5.08 -34.34
N ARG A 621 -45.21 3.96 -34.91
CA ARG A 621 -44.53 3.26 -36.00
C ARG A 621 -44.56 4.10 -37.28
N ILE A 622 -43.43 4.13 -37.98
CA ILE A 622 -43.25 4.65 -39.34
C ILE A 622 -42.82 3.46 -40.20
N ALA A 623 -43.66 3.04 -41.16
CA ALA A 623 -43.42 1.82 -41.94
C ALA A 623 -42.33 1.97 -43.00
N ARG A 624 -42.21 3.17 -43.61
CA ARG A 624 -41.11 3.54 -44.53
C ARG A 624 -40.51 4.87 -44.10
N LEU A 625 -39.21 4.89 -43.84
CA LEU A 625 -38.46 6.08 -43.44
C LEU A 625 -37.40 6.39 -44.50
N ALA A 626 -37.47 7.61 -45.05
CA ALA A 626 -36.47 8.14 -45.97
C ALA A 626 -35.59 9.18 -45.25
N LEU A 627 -34.48 8.73 -44.65
CA LEU A 627 -33.50 9.61 -44.00
C LEU A 627 -32.47 10.12 -45.02
N ARG A 628 -32.30 11.44 -45.09
CA ARG A 628 -31.35 12.14 -46.00
C ARG A 628 -30.62 13.25 -45.24
N ALA A 629 -29.61 13.86 -45.85
CA ALA A 629 -28.98 15.08 -45.36
C ALA A 629 -29.22 16.23 -46.35
N ALA A 630 -29.33 17.47 -45.86
CA ALA A 630 -29.46 18.66 -46.71
C ALA A 630 -28.20 18.93 -47.55
N GLY A 631 -27.06 18.37 -47.13
CA GLY A 631 -25.80 18.31 -47.86
C GLY A 631 -24.91 17.21 -47.29
N GLY A 632 -24.16 16.54 -48.15
CA GLY A 632 -23.40 15.33 -47.79
C GLY A 632 -24.23 14.05 -47.92
N SER A 633 -23.82 12.98 -47.21
CA SER A 633 -24.48 11.67 -47.24
C SER A 633 -24.83 11.14 -45.84
N VAL A 634 -25.70 10.13 -45.77
CA VAL A 634 -26.04 9.42 -44.53
C VAL A 634 -25.67 7.96 -44.70
N ALA A 635 -24.77 7.46 -43.85
CA ALA A 635 -24.39 6.05 -43.84
C ALA A 635 -25.48 5.21 -43.17
N ALA A 636 -25.85 4.08 -43.80
CA ALA A 636 -26.85 3.13 -43.28
C ALA A 636 -28.14 3.80 -42.72
N PRO A 637 -28.90 4.55 -43.52
CA PRO A 637 -30.15 5.14 -43.06
C PRO A 637 -31.20 4.06 -42.73
N PRO A 638 -31.93 4.14 -41.60
CA PRO A 638 -33.00 3.21 -41.28
C PRO A 638 -34.15 3.34 -42.27
N ALA A 639 -34.63 2.20 -42.76
CA ALA A 639 -35.75 2.13 -43.70
C ALA A 639 -37.14 2.19 -43.01
N ALA A 640 -37.21 2.14 -41.68
CA ALA A 640 -38.43 2.19 -40.87
C ALA A 640 -38.11 2.63 -39.44
N LEU A 641 -39.12 3.00 -38.65
CA LEU A 641 -38.98 3.28 -37.22
C LEU A 641 -40.11 2.63 -36.41
N ALA A 642 -39.78 1.90 -35.34
CA ALA A 642 -40.77 1.33 -34.44
C ALA A 642 -41.32 2.40 -33.46
N ALA A 643 -42.51 2.17 -32.91
CA ALA A 643 -43.07 3.04 -31.88
C ALA A 643 -42.16 3.04 -30.63
N GLY A 644 -41.76 4.21 -30.16
CA GLY A 644 -40.82 4.40 -29.05
C GLY A 644 -39.34 4.24 -29.42
N ALA A 645 -39.02 3.89 -30.67
CA ALA A 645 -37.63 3.77 -31.14
C ALA A 645 -37.06 5.12 -31.62
N GLY A 646 -35.74 5.19 -31.72
CA GLY A 646 -35.01 6.33 -32.25
C GLY A 646 -33.60 5.96 -32.71
N HIS A 647 -32.96 6.87 -33.45
CA HIS A 647 -31.57 6.73 -33.92
C HIS A 647 -30.76 7.97 -33.56
N GLN A 648 -29.44 7.80 -33.48
CA GLN A 648 -28.48 8.88 -33.26
C GLN A 648 -27.38 8.82 -34.33
N TYR A 649 -27.05 9.98 -34.90
CA TYR A 649 -26.05 10.18 -35.92
C TYR A 649 -24.98 11.20 -35.48
N LEU A 650 -23.75 10.99 -35.92
CA LEU A 650 -22.60 11.87 -35.78
C LEU A 650 -22.14 12.37 -37.16
N CYS A 651 -22.02 13.68 -37.36
CA CYS A 651 -21.45 14.22 -38.60
C CYS A 651 -19.92 14.10 -38.56
N ARG A 652 -19.35 13.49 -39.59
CA ARG A 652 -17.93 13.60 -39.95
C ARG A 652 -17.81 14.60 -41.09
N GLY A 653 -17.50 15.84 -40.74
CA GLY A 653 -17.42 16.97 -41.67
C GLY A 653 -16.33 16.81 -42.73
N GLU A 654 -15.25 16.09 -42.38
CA GLU A 654 -14.12 15.72 -43.23
C GLU A 654 -14.53 14.98 -44.52
N ASN A 655 -15.50 14.06 -44.43
CA ASN A 655 -16.01 13.30 -45.57
C ASN A 655 -17.51 13.55 -45.82
N THR A 656 -18.05 14.63 -45.25
CA THR A 656 -19.45 15.07 -45.40
C THR A 656 -20.50 13.98 -45.10
N THR A 657 -20.21 13.07 -44.16
CA THR A 657 -21.07 11.90 -43.92
C THR A 657 -21.58 11.83 -42.48
N TRP A 658 -22.88 11.61 -42.32
CA TRP A 658 -23.52 11.26 -41.06
C TRP A 658 -23.40 9.76 -40.80
N TYR A 659 -22.78 9.38 -39.67
CA TYR A 659 -22.60 7.98 -39.25
C TYR A 659 -23.52 7.62 -38.08
N PRO A 660 -24.18 6.45 -38.08
CA PRO A 660 -24.96 5.99 -36.94
C PRO A 660 -24.03 5.66 -35.76
N LEU A 661 -24.46 5.97 -34.54
CA LEU A 661 -23.71 5.63 -33.32
C LEU A 661 -24.21 4.37 -32.61
N TYR A 662 -25.45 3.95 -32.89
CA TYR A 662 -26.13 2.77 -32.31
C TYR A 662 -27.10 2.15 -33.32
#